data_AF-A0A2M9ZYA4-F1
#
_entry.id   AF-A0A2M9ZYA4-F1
#
_cell.length_a   1.000
_cell.length_b   1.000
_cell.length_c   1.000
_cell.angle_alpha   90.00
_cell.angle_beta   90.00
_cell.angle_gamma   90.00
#
_symmetry.space_group_name_H-M   'P 1'
#
loop_
_entity.id
_entity.type
_entity.pdbx_description
1 polymer ?
#
loop_
_entity_poly.entity_id
_entity_poly.type
_entity_poly.pdbx_seq_one_letter_code
_entity_poly.pdbx_strand_id
1 'polypeptide(L)'
;MGRRTQTKLFILVLLLGILTQSGWSEPLPNFGLKEKEAKTFFKRGLAYYNKGEFAAARENFIRALSIKPDFVHPKFFLSEAYYLSGDWQESLSELEQLESSNKLDLISKNRLDALRYRLGGGNRKDNLEYYKSIFGDDLRRFRFRNPADLAVDEEGYLYVVSFDTANVVKFDANGFPIENFKGSFGRNLEGPVGISIRGKSIFVADYAGDKIYEFDTRGTYVNRFGSTGKDPGNFHGPAGLYFTKEGFLYVSDMGNNRVQKLSRTGEPLQEIGVGILKQPAGIKVNNRGEIFVADRGNKRLVVFDHEGNFLKEINNPSFKRPRNLSIKDNKVVVADETAGLFIYDSISKTWSGFDNFKDSKNTVRNFDQAFSVAFDYTGSMFVADFNRHRIESFSPKGQLSSNLDLIVERTISSDYPDISLVLHAKDRHGVPVKAIPRDSFRIYEMDNLSPLIGLTDMKKYNNRVSVSIIAENSQIVSDSYATIEKAIRPFLSEIRTEDKIQLLRSGRDTQTAYPFGKSMYDILKALRSFSPEEESQIGKSLQKGITDLLDSLGPRAIIAIVSGKDSKAAFTQFSPTKIIRFAVSHDIPIYFLCLGENGESVSVYKEIAEKTGGKFLTIPSGGTEKNLRSWIDSKKDRRYLLSFKSRINPDGMDVYVPVVVEAIFRNSNGKAETGFFTP
;
A
#
# COMPACT_ATOMS: atom_id res chain seq x y z
N MET A 1 -47.47 -47.43 56.85
CA MET A 1 -48.19 -46.96 55.64
C MET A 1 -47.24 -46.02 54.89
N GLY A 2 -46.40 -46.45 53.93
CA GLY A 2 -46.73 -46.94 52.58
C GLY A 2 -47.11 -45.74 51.69
N ARG A 3 -46.50 -45.37 50.56
CA ARG A 3 -45.50 -45.94 49.63
C ARG A 3 -44.79 -44.75 48.93
N ARG A 4 -43.49 -44.82 48.66
CA ARG A 4 -42.85 -44.07 47.55
C ARG A 4 -41.87 -45.00 46.84
N THR A 5 -42.16 -45.26 45.57
CA THR A 5 -41.42 -46.13 44.65
C THR A 5 -40.14 -45.43 44.16
N GLN A 6 -39.01 -46.11 44.33
CA GLN A 6 -37.72 -45.84 43.70
C GLN A 6 -37.64 -46.58 42.35
N THR A 7 -37.06 -45.93 41.33
CA THR A 7 -36.46 -46.63 40.18
C THR A 7 -35.29 -45.80 39.63
N LYS A 8 -34.06 -46.09 40.11
CA LYS A 8 -32.94 -46.76 39.40
C LYS A 8 -32.10 -45.87 38.48
N LEU A 9 -30.98 -45.41 39.05
CA LEU A 9 -29.75 -45.04 38.33
C LEU A 9 -28.95 -46.35 38.14
N PHE A 10 -28.68 -46.76 36.90
CA PHE A 10 -27.85 -47.92 36.60
C PHE A 10 -26.46 -47.47 36.14
N ILE A 11 -25.45 -47.90 36.89
CA ILE A 11 -24.06 -47.95 36.49
C ILE A 11 -23.81 -49.33 35.86
N LEU A 12 -23.19 -49.37 34.68
CA LEU A 12 -22.35 -50.50 34.26
C LEU A 12 -21.20 -49.98 33.40
N VAL A 13 -19.99 -50.34 33.81
CA VAL A 13 -18.71 -50.13 33.13
C VAL A 13 -18.50 -51.25 32.10
N LEU A 14 -18.03 -50.94 30.88
CA LEU A 14 -17.15 -51.86 30.15
C LEU A 14 -16.24 -51.15 29.12
N LEU A 15 -14.95 -51.31 29.41
CA LEU A 15 -13.69 -51.27 28.66
C LEU A 15 -13.62 -50.95 27.14
N LEU A 16 -12.62 -50.08 26.87
CA LEU A 16 -11.53 -50.16 25.86
C LEU A 16 -11.84 -50.22 24.36
N GLY A 17 -11.34 -49.19 23.66
CA GLY A 17 -10.69 -49.37 22.36
C GLY A 17 -11.21 -48.52 21.21
N ILE A 18 -10.97 -47.20 21.21
CA ILE A 18 -10.83 -46.43 19.95
C ILE A 18 -9.70 -45.42 20.12
N LEU A 19 -8.67 -45.58 19.29
CA LEU A 19 -7.46 -44.77 19.22
C LEU A 19 -7.77 -43.28 19.01
N THR A 20 -7.48 -42.47 20.01
CA THR A 20 -7.11 -41.07 19.79
C THR A 20 -5.62 -41.06 19.47
N GLN A 21 -5.26 -40.94 18.18
CA GLN A 21 -3.94 -40.43 17.82
C GLN A 21 -3.87 -38.96 18.24
N SER A 22 -3.58 -38.75 19.51
CA SER A 22 -2.98 -37.52 19.99
C SER A 22 -1.52 -37.57 19.56
N GLY A 23 -1.16 -36.75 18.57
CA GLY A 23 0.25 -36.48 18.27
C GLY A 23 0.81 -35.64 19.40
N TRP A 24 1.21 -36.29 20.49
CA TRP A 24 2.11 -35.69 21.46
C TRP A 24 3.40 -35.33 20.73
N SER A 25 3.91 -34.12 20.96
CA SER A 25 5.31 -33.81 20.67
C SER A 25 6.16 -34.74 21.52
N GLU A 26 6.65 -35.82 20.94
CA GLU A 26 7.72 -36.60 21.55
C GLU A 26 8.87 -35.65 21.87
N PRO A 27 9.53 -35.76 23.04
CA PRO A 27 10.86 -35.21 23.19
C PRO A 27 11.70 -35.84 22.08
N LEU A 28 12.23 -35.00 21.18
CA LEU A 28 12.91 -35.43 19.97
C LEU A 28 13.83 -36.63 20.28
N PRO A 29 13.66 -37.78 19.58
CA PRO A 29 14.46 -38.97 19.85
C PRO A 29 15.93 -38.65 19.60
N ASN A 30 16.82 -39.29 20.35
CA ASN A 30 18.28 -39.15 20.25
C ASN A 30 18.74 -38.84 18.82
N PHE A 31 19.05 -37.57 18.55
CA PHE A 31 19.44 -37.13 17.23
C PHE A 31 20.68 -37.90 16.78
N GLY A 32 20.57 -38.62 15.66
CA GLY A 32 21.75 -39.12 14.95
C GLY A 32 22.67 -37.94 14.59
N LEU A 33 23.99 -38.16 14.53
CA LEU A 33 24.99 -37.13 14.19
C LEU A 33 24.60 -36.28 12.96
N LYS A 34 24.04 -36.93 11.93
CA LYS A 34 23.55 -36.28 10.69
C LYS A 34 22.44 -35.25 10.93
N GLU A 35 21.57 -35.46 11.92
CA GLU A 35 20.46 -34.55 12.19
C GLU A 35 20.91 -33.29 12.94
N LYS A 36 21.89 -33.43 13.84
CA LYS A 36 22.56 -32.28 14.48
C LYS A 36 23.33 -31.45 13.45
N GLU A 37 23.97 -32.10 12.49
CA GLU A 37 24.68 -31.42 11.40
C GLU A 37 23.74 -30.66 10.47
N ALA A 38 22.66 -31.30 10.00
CA ALA A 38 21.63 -30.65 9.18
C ALA A 38 20.99 -29.45 9.91
N LYS A 39 20.70 -29.58 11.22
CA LYS A 39 20.20 -28.49 12.07
C LYS A 39 21.18 -27.32 12.14
N THR A 40 22.49 -27.57 12.19
CA THR A 40 23.52 -26.53 12.23
C THR A 40 23.52 -25.70 10.94
N PHE A 41 23.46 -26.38 9.79
CA PHE A 41 23.32 -25.69 8.50
C PHE A 41 22.01 -24.93 8.41
N PHE A 42 20.89 -25.50 8.86
CA PHE A 42 19.62 -24.79 8.90
C PHE A 42 19.67 -23.53 9.77
N LYS A 43 20.25 -23.60 10.98
CA LYS A 43 20.44 -22.44 11.87
C LYS A 43 21.24 -21.32 11.19
N ARG A 44 22.36 -21.66 10.54
CA ARG A 44 23.18 -20.70 9.78
C ARG A 44 22.41 -20.11 8.60
N GLY A 45 21.71 -20.96 7.85
CA GLY A 45 20.90 -20.55 6.70
C GLY A 45 19.80 -19.56 7.11
N LEU A 46 19.09 -19.83 8.21
CA LEU A 46 18.07 -18.94 8.74
C LEU A 46 18.64 -17.62 9.25
N ALA A 47 19.83 -17.64 9.86
CA ALA A 47 20.53 -16.42 10.27
C ALA A 47 20.89 -15.53 9.06
N TYR A 48 21.39 -16.13 7.97
CA TYR A 48 21.65 -15.40 6.72
C TYR A 48 20.37 -14.91 6.05
N TYR A 49 19.31 -15.72 6.02
CA TYR A 49 18.00 -15.36 5.49
C TYR A 49 17.45 -14.11 6.18
N ASN A 50 17.48 -14.09 7.52
CA ASN A 50 16.99 -12.95 8.32
C ASN A 50 17.88 -11.69 8.20
N LYS A 51 19.08 -11.79 7.62
CA LYS A 51 19.95 -10.66 7.24
C LYS A 51 19.79 -10.23 5.77
N GLY A 52 18.91 -10.88 5.00
CA GLY A 52 18.78 -10.65 3.56
C GLY A 52 19.93 -11.23 2.72
N GLU A 53 20.82 -12.03 3.31
CA GLU A 53 21.94 -12.68 2.63
C GLU A 53 21.48 -13.98 1.94
N PHE A 54 20.53 -13.86 1.01
CA PHE A 54 19.82 -15.01 0.44
C PHE A 54 20.73 -16.02 -0.26
N ALA A 55 21.82 -15.60 -0.89
CA ALA A 55 22.76 -16.51 -1.53
C ALA A 55 23.40 -17.47 -0.51
N ALA A 56 23.91 -16.94 0.61
CA ALA A 56 24.49 -17.72 1.70
C ALA A 56 23.43 -18.57 2.41
N ALA A 57 22.20 -18.04 2.56
CA ALA A 57 21.08 -18.78 3.11
C ALA A 57 20.78 -20.05 2.30
N ARG A 58 20.63 -19.92 0.98
CA ARG A 58 20.34 -21.05 0.07
C ARG A 58 21.41 -22.12 0.12
N GLU A 59 22.68 -21.73 0.10
CA GLU A 59 23.78 -22.69 0.20
C GLU A 59 23.69 -23.53 1.47
N ASN A 60 23.39 -22.89 2.61
CA ASN A 60 23.20 -23.59 3.87
C ASN A 60 21.94 -24.49 3.87
N PHE A 61 20.83 -24.04 3.28
CA PHE A 61 19.63 -24.87 3.17
C PHE A 61 19.84 -26.10 2.26
N ILE A 62 20.52 -25.93 1.13
CA ILE A 62 20.87 -27.04 0.22
C ILE A 62 21.77 -28.05 0.94
N ARG A 63 22.77 -27.57 1.71
CA ARG A 63 23.61 -28.45 2.53
C ARG A 63 22.79 -29.20 3.58
N ALA A 64 21.89 -28.53 4.29
CA ALA A 64 20.99 -29.18 5.24
C ALA A 64 20.14 -30.29 4.58
N LEU A 65 19.59 -30.02 3.39
CA LEU A 65 18.78 -30.97 2.62
C LEU A 65 19.61 -32.13 2.03
N SER A 66 20.88 -31.91 1.69
CA SER A 66 21.77 -33.00 1.24
C SER A 66 22.05 -34.02 2.35
N ILE A 67 22.03 -33.57 3.62
CA ILE A 67 22.23 -34.43 4.79
C ILE A 67 20.91 -35.08 5.21
N LYS A 68 19.82 -34.32 5.20
CA LYS A 68 18.47 -34.76 5.57
C LYS A 68 17.43 -34.27 4.53
N PRO A 69 17.18 -35.04 3.46
CA PRO A 69 16.29 -34.63 2.36
C PRO A 69 14.82 -34.44 2.75
N ASP A 70 14.37 -35.08 3.83
CA ASP A 70 13.02 -34.98 4.40
C ASP A 70 12.87 -33.81 5.39
N PHE A 71 13.90 -32.97 5.57
CA PHE A 71 13.84 -31.82 6.46
C PHE A 71 12.98 -30.69 5.84
N VAL A 72 11.72 -30.59 6.29
CA VAL A 72 10.70 -29.72 5.69
C VAL A 72 11.07 -28.24 5.76
N HIS A 73 11.50 -27.73 6.92
CA HIS A 73 11.73 -26.30 7.13
C HIS A 73 12.82 -25.72 6.18
N PRO A 74 14.03 -26.30 6.04
CA PRO A 74 14.99 -25.82 5.04
C PRO A 74 14.45 -25.78 3.62
N LYS A 75 13.59 -26.72 3.22
CA LYS A 75 13.00 -26.73 1.87
C LYS A 75 12.03 -25.55 1.66
N PHE A 76 11.21 -25.24 2.66
CA PHE A 76 10.38 -24.04 2.66
C PHE A 76 11.22 -22.75 2.60
N PHE A 77 12.23 -22.60 3.47
CA PHE A 77 13.06 -21.40 3.45
C PHE A 77 13.94 -21.29 2.20
N LEU A 78 14.28 -22.40 1.55
CA LEU A 78 14.94 -22.41 0.25
C LEU A 78 14.04 -21.80 -0.84
N SER A 79 12.76 -22.20 -0.92
CA SER A 79 11.82 -21.64 -1.88
C SER A 79 11.55 -20.15 -1.63
N GLU A 80 11.43 -19.74 -0.36
CA GLU A 80 11.28 -18.32 0.01
C GLU A 80 12.56 -17.50 -0.26
N ALA A 81 13.75 -18.07 -0.05
CA ALA A 81 15.01 -17.40 -0.39
C ALA A 81 15.14 -17.18 -1.92
N TYR A 82 14.72 -18.16 -2.74
CA TYR A 82 14.59 -17.96 -4.19
C TYR A 82 13.57 -16.86 -4.53
N TYR A 83 12.41 -16.86 -3.88
CA TYR A 83 11.38 -15.83 -4.09
C TYR A 83 11.89 -14.41 -3.81
N LEU A 84 12.44 -14.21 -2.61
CA LEU A 84 12.93 -12.90 -2.17
C LEU A 84 14.13 -12.42 -2.98
N SER A 85 15.01 -13.33 -3.43
CA SER A 85 16.14 -12.98 -4.32
C SER A 85 15.76 -12.73 -5.78
N GLY A 86 14.49 -12.86 -6.15
CA GLY A 86 13.99 -12.65 -7.52
C GLY A 86 14.13 -13.86 -8.45
N ASP A 87 14.62 -14.99 -7.94
CA ASP A 87 14.75 -16.27 -8.64
C ASP A 87 13.41 -17.04 -8.61
N TRP A 88 12.38 -16.42 -9.18
CA TRP A 88 10.99 -16.88 -9.10
C TRP A 88 10.73 -18.24 -9.78
N GLN A 89 11.53 -18.59 -10.79
CA GLN A 89 11.38 -19.85 -11.52
C GLN A 89 11.83 -21.03 -10.66
N GLU A 90 12.92 -20.84 -9.93
CA GLU A 90 13.50 -21.77 -8.97
C GLU A 90 12.57 -21.92 -7.77
N SER A 91 12.04 -20.80 -7.25
CA SER A 91 11.03 -20.83 -6.20
C SER A 91 9.78 -21.62 -6.61
N LEU A 92 9.28 -21.39 -7.83
CA LEU A 92 8.16 -22.14 -8.41
C LEU A 92 8.49 -23.65 -8.46
N SER A 93 9.67 -24.01 -8.97
CA SER A 93 10.08 -25.42 -9.08
C SER A 93 10.14 -26.12 -7.72
N GLU A 94 10.71 -25.48 -6.69
CA GLU A 94 10.76 -26.05 -5.33
C GLU A 94 9.36 -26.31 -4.76
N LEU A 95 8.42 -25.40 -4.99
CA LEU A 95 7.03 -25.53 -4.52
C LEU A 95 6.26 -26.59 -5.31
N GLU A 96 6.47 -26.72 -6.63
CA GLU A 96 5.85 -27.78 -7.44
C GLU A 96 6.36 -29.18 -7.08
N GLN A 97 7.63 -29.29 -6.67
CA GLN A 97 8.15 -30.53 -6.11
C GLN A 97 7.49 -30.87 -4.76
N LEU A 98 7.23 -29.87 -3.91
CA LEU A 98 6.48 -30.09 -2.66
C LEU A 98 5.03 -30.51 -2.96
N GLU A 99 4.38 -29.90 -3.96
CA GLU A 99 3.04 -30.25 -4.43
C GLU A 99 2.98 -31.72 -4.90
N SER A 100 3.88 -32.12 -5.80
CA SER A 100 3.93 -33.49 -6.33
C SER A 100 4.25 -34.56 -5.28
N SER A 101 4.95 -34.20 -4.20
CA SER A 101 5.22 -35.09 -3.07
C SER A 101 4.10 -35.16 -2.03
N ASN A 102 2.99 -34.43 -2.23
CA ASN A 102 1.88 -34.28 -1.28
C ASN A 102 2.31 -33.79 0.12
N LYS A 103 3.38 -32.98 0.16
CA LYS A 103 3.94 -32.36 1.39
C LYS A 103 3.72 -30.85 1.43
N LEU A 104 2.94 -30.31 0.50
CA LEU A 104 2.68 -28.87 0.39
C LEU A 104 1.60 -28.44 1.39
N ASP A 105 1.99 -27.65 2.38
CA ASP A 105 1.05 -27.00 3.28
C ASP A 105 0.26 -25.88 2.57
N LEU A 106 -0.75 -25.33 3.26
CA LEU A 106 -1.62 -24.29 2.70
C LEU A 106 -0.88 -22.95 2.42
N ILE A 107 0.13 -22.60 3.23
CA ILE A 107 0.92 -21.37 3.08
C ILE A 107 1.76 -21.47 1.81
N SER A 108 2.49 -22.56 1.66
CA SER A 108 3.29 -22.89 0.49
C SER A 108 2.43 -22.98 -0.78
N LYS A 109 1.22 -23.53 -0.68
CA LYS A 109 0.25 -23.54 -1.80
C LYS A 109 -0.20 -22.14 -2.23
N ASN A 110 -0.48 -21.26 -1.27
CA ASN A 110 -0.85 -19.88 -1.59
C ASN A 110 0.29 -19.14 -2.31
N ARG A 111 1.55 -19.35 -1.89
CA ARG A 111 2.74 -18.82 -2.58
C ARG A 111 2.85 -19.38 -4.00
N LEU A 112 2.66 -20.68 -4.18
CA LEU A 112 2.69 -21.34 -5.50
C LEU A 112 1.66 -20.73 -6.45
N ASP A 113 0.41 -20.60 -6.00
CA ASP A 113 -0.68 -20.01 -6.80
C ASP A 113 -0.42 -18.53 -7.14
N ALA A 114 0.15 -17.77 -6.20
CA ALA A 114 0.55 -16.38 -6.43
C ALA A 114 1.66 -16.27 -7.48
N LEU A 115 2.67 -17.15 -7.44
CA LEU A 115 3.74 -17.21 -8.42
C LEU A 115 3.25 -17.60 -9.82
N ARG A 116 2.40 -18.62 -9.91
CA ARG A 116 1.75 -19.04 -11.18
C ARG A 116 0.98 -17.88 -11.80
N TYR A 117 0.22 -17.14 -11.00
CA TYR A 117 -0.53 -15.97 -11.47
C TYR A 117 0.39 -14.84 -11.96
N ARG A 118 1.46 -14.53 -11.21
CA ARG A 118 2.42 -13.47 -11.55
C ARG A 118 3.20 -13.78 -12.82
N LEU A 119 3.65 -15.02 -12.99
CA LEU A 119 4.37 -15.47 -14.18
C LEU A 119 3.43 -15.65 -15.39
N GLY A 120 2.17 -16.00 -15.15
CA GLY A 120 1.15 -16.21 -16.19
C GLY A 120 0.48 -14.94 -16.73
N GLY A 121 0.80 -13.75 -16.20
CA GLY A 121 0.31 -12.47 -16.73
C GLY A 121 -1.19 -12.24 -16.53
N GLY A 122 -1.74 -12.60 -15.36
CA GLY A 122 -3.16 -12.46 -15.10
C GLY A 122 -3.68 -11.01 -15.14
N ASN A 123 -4.78 -10.79 -15.89
CA ASN A 123 -5.45 -9.50 -15.96
C ASN A 123 -6.28 -9.21 -14.70
N ARG A 124 -6.28 -7.94 -14.27
CA ARG A 124 -7.16 -7.44 -13.21
C ARG A 124 -8.59 -7.40 -13.72
N LYS A 125 -9.47 -8.21 -13.13
CA LYS A 125 -10.92 -8.10 -13.37
C LYS A 125 -11.51 -7.08 -12.40
N ASP A 126 -11.85 -5.90 -12.90
CA ASP A 126 -12.35 -4.77 -12.09
C ASP A 126 -13.85 -4.81 -11.81
N ASN A 127 -14.54 -5.92 -12.10
CA ASN A 127 -15.96 -6.05 -11.79
C ASN A 127 -16.17 -5.93 -10.28
N LEU A 128 -16.94 -4.94 -9.88
CA LEU A 128 -17.29 -4.68 -8.49
C LEU A 128 -18.37 -5.67 -8.04
N GLU A 129 -18.14 -6.30 -6.89
CA GLU A 129 -19.12 -7.14 -6.20
C GLU A 129 -19.41 -6.53 -4.81
N TYR A 130 -20.63 -6.75 -4.32
CA TYR A 130 -21.01 -6.33 -2.99
C TYR A 130 -20.09 -6.97 -1.95
N TYR A 131 -19.55 -6.13 -1.06
CA TYR A 131 -18.67 -6.55 0.01
C TYR A 131 -19.39 -6.53 1.35
N LYS A 132 -19.88 -5.36 1.78
CA LYS A 132 -20.61 -5.19 3.03
C LYS A 132 -21.37 -3.86 3.10
N SER A 133 -22.37 -3.80 3.97
CA SER A 133 -22.95 -2.54 4.44
C SER A 133 -22.33 -2.11 5.77
N ILE A 134 -22.17 -0.81 5.96
CA ILE A 134 -21.85 -0.18 7.26
C ILE A 134 -23.14 0.52 7.74
N PHE A 135 -23.82 -0.06 8.71
CA PHE A 135 -25.10 0.43 9.24
C PHE A 135 -24.85 1.51 10.29
N GLY A 136 -25.19 2.76 10.01
CA GLY A 136 -24.88 3.89 10.87
C GLY A 136 -25.56 3.86 12.23
N ASP A 137 -26.82 3.42 12.30
CA ASP A 137 -27.59 3.33 13.55
C ASP A 137 -27.01 2.34 14.57
N ASP A 138 -26.37 1.28 14.08
CA ASP A 138 -25.86 0.17 14.90
C ASP A 138 -24.56 0.55 15.64
N LEU A 139 -23.89 1.62 15.22
CA LEU A 139 -22.50 1.93 15.62
C LEU A 139 -22.34 2.67 16.96
N ARG A 140 -23.24 2.51 17.95
CA ARG A 140 -23.16 3.10 19.31
C ARG A 140 -22.52 4.52 19.34
N ARG A 141 -21.29 4.66 19.88
CA ARG A 141 -20.59 5.94 20.01
C ARG A 141 -20.19 6.55 18.66
N PHE A 142 -20.04 5.74 17.61
CA PHE A 142 -19.74 6.06 16.23
C PHE A 142 -20.99 6.15 15.34
N ARG A 143 -22.19 6.24 15.94
CA ARG A 143 -23.44 6.40 15.20
C ARG A 143 -23.35 7.55 14.21
N PHE A 144 -23.88 7.32 13.02
CA PHE A 144 -24.05 8.32 11.98
C PHE A 144 -25.39 8.13 11.26
N ARG A 145 -26.01 9.23 10.79
CA ARG A 145 -27.27 9.20 10.03
C ARG A 145 -27.22 10.18 8.87
N ASN A 146 -27.91 9.82 7.80
CA ASN A 146 -27.93 10.61 6.56
C ASN A 146 -26.52 10.92 6.07
N PRO A 147 -25.71 9.90 5.73
CA PRO A 147 -24.35 10.09 5.23
C PRO A 147 -24.39 10.93 3.95
N ALA A 148 -23.84 12.15 4.02
CA ALA A 148 -23.99 13.16 2.98
C ALA A 148 -22.80 13.21 2.02
N ASP A 149 -21.61 12.83 2.47
CA ASP A 149 -20.45 12.73 1.58
C ASP A 149 -19.40 11.75 2.12
N LEU A 150 -18.54 11.29 1.22
CA LEU A 150 -17.52 10.29 1.48
C LEU A 150 -16.18 10.79 0.95
N ALA A 151 -15.13 10.63 1.76
CA ALA A 151 -13.76 10.79 1.31
C ALA A 151 -12.90 9.62 1.76
N VAL A 152 -11.91 9.28 0.95
CA VAL A 152 -10.91 8.26 1.28
C VAL A 152 -9.54 8.92 1.24
N ASP A 153 -8.73 8.71 2.28
CA ASP A 153 -7.36 9.24 2.30
C ASP A 153 -6.35 8.32 1.57
N GLU A 154 -5.11 8.78 1.40
CA GLU A 154 -4.06 8.03 0.67
C GLU A 154 -3.68 6.67 1.30
N GLU A 155 -4.02 6.50 2.58
CA GLU A 155 -3.77 5.28 3.34
C GLU A 155 -4.96 4.31 3.25
N GLY A 156 -6.12 4.76 2.76
CA GLY A 156 -7.32 3.95 2.54
C GLY A 156 -8.35 4.04 3.67
N TYR A 157 -8.21 5.00 4.60
CA TYR A 157 -9.25 5.24 5.60
C TYR A 157 -10.44 5.96 4.96
N LEU A 158 -11.65 5.46 5.23
CA LEU A 158 -12.90 6.07 4.79
C LEU A 158 -13.39 7.06 5.84
N TYR A 159 -13.82 8.24 5.40
CA TYR A 159 -14.41 9.28 6.22
C TYR A 159 -15.83 9.54 5.73
N VAL A 160 -16.78 9.49 6.64
CA VAL A 160 -18.21 9.67 6.38
C VAL A 160 -18.67 10.92 7.08
N VAL A 161 -19.04 11.96 6.32
CA VAL A 161 -19.72 13.13 6.88
C VAL A 161 -21.22 12.87 6.89
N SER A 162 -21.87 13.20 8.00
CA SER A 162 -23.26 12.83 8.25
C SER A 162 -24.07 14.03 8.64
N PHE A 163 -25.17 14.24 7.91
CA PHE A 163 -25.98 15.45 8.01
C PHE A 163 -26.75 15.50 9.32
N ASP A 164 -27.53 14.46 9.63
CA ASP A 164 -28.44 14.44 10.79
C ASP A 164 -27.67 14.39 12.13
N THR A 165 -26.65 13.53 12.21
CA THR A 165 -25.81 13.41 13.41
C THR A 165 -24.73 14.48 13.53
N ALA A 166 -24.59 15.36 12.54
CA ALA A 166 -23.64 16.47 12.46
C ALA A 166 -22.21 16.09 12.89
N ASN A 167 -21.67 15.01 12.31
CA ASN A 167 -20.36 14.48 12.66
C ASN A 167 -19.62 13.90 11.45
N VAL A 168 -18.33 13.64 11.64
CA VAL A 168 -17.51 12.87 10.71
C VAL A 168 -17.02 11.60 11.40
N VAL A 169 -17.26 10.43 10.81
CA VAL A 169 -16.80 9.14 11.32
C VAL A 169 -15.71 8.59 10.41
N LYS A 170 -14.58 8.22 11.00
CA LYS A 170 -13.45 7.59 10.31
C LYS A 170 -13.50 6.08 10.48
N PHE A 171 -13.31 5.34 9.39
CA PHE A 171 -13.28 3.89 9.34
C PHE A 171 -11.94 3.40 8.82
N ASP A 172 -11.51 2.24 9.32
CA ASP A 172 -10.39 1.51 8.72
C ASP A 172 -10.79 0.86 7.39
N ALA A 173 -9.81 0.27 6.71
CA ALA A 173 -10.04 -0.37 5.41
C ALA A 173 -10.95 -1.61 5.46
N ASN A 174 -11.14 -2.19 6.66
CA ASN A 174 -12.08 -3.29 6.94
C ASN A 174 -13.48 -2.75 7.30
N GLY A 175 -13.65 -1.43 7.36
CA GLY A 175 -14.89 -0.74 7.68
C GLY A 175 -15.28 -0.84 9.15
N PHE A 176 -14.31 -0.99 10.07
CA PHE A 176 -14.54 -0.78 11.50
C PHE A 176 -14.32 0.71 11.85
N PRO A 177 -15.18 1.30 12.68
CA PRO A 177 -15.03 2.69 13.07
C PRO A 177 -13.84 2.88 14.02
N ILE A 178 -12.99 3.86 13.73
CA ILE A 178 -11.80 4.21 14.53
C ILE A 178 -12.06 5.48 15.33
N GLU A 179 -12.51 6.54 14.67
CA GLU A 179 -12.70 7.86 15.28
C GLU A 179 -14.08 8.42 14.99
N ASN A 180 -14.61 9.18 15.95
CA ASN A 180 -15.82 9.98 15.77
C ASN A 180 -15.54 11.43 16.11
N PHE A 181 -15.49 12.27 15.09
CA PHE A 181 -15.20 13.69 15.25
C PHE A 181 -16.51 14.41 15.61
N LYS A 182 -16.78 14.44 16.92
CA LYS A 182 -17.94 15.08 17.57
C LYS A 182 -17.60 16.32 18.41
N GLY A 183 -16.32 16.60 18.70
CA GLY A 183 -15.94 17.55 19.77
C GLY A 183 -14.48 18.02 19.65
N SER A 184 -14.11 18.82 18.65
CA SER A 184 -14.30 20.29 18.62
C SER A 184 -15.66 20.83 18.13
N PHE A 185 -16.60 19.93 17.82
CA PHE A 185 -17.93 20.22 17.27
C PHE A 185 -19.04 20.41 18.32
N GLY A 186 -18.75 21.02 19.47
CA GLY A 186 -19.80 21.41 20.41
C GLY A 186 -20.72 22.50 19.81
N ARG A 187 -21.63 22.13 18.90
CA ARG A 187 -22.63 22.95 18.19
C ARG A 187 -22.19 23.84 17.01
N ASN A 188 -21.11 23.53 16.30
CA ASN A 188 -20.62 24.40 15.19
C ASN A 188 -20.95 23.93 13.77
N LEU A 189 -21.24 22.64 13.52
CA LEU A 189 -21.75 22.21 12.21
C LEU A 189 -23.27 22.21 12.26
N GLU A 190 -23.89 23.03 11.42
CA GLU A 190 -25.33 23.22 11.37
C GLU A 190 -26.01 22.32 10.33
N GLY A 191 -25.27 21.88 9.31
CA GLY A 191 -25.74 20.97 8.27
C GLY A 191 -24.58 20.55 7.36
N PRO A 192 -23.69 19.66 7.80
CA PRO A 192 -22.52 19.31 7.01
C PRO A 192 -22.89 18.38 5.84
N VAL A 193 -22.44 18.71 4.62
CA VAL A 193 -22.84 17.99 3.40
C VAL A 193 -21.71 17.60 2.45
N GLY A 194 -20.50 18.10 2.68
CA GLY A 194 -19.36 17.87 1.78
C GLY A 194 -18.09 17.64 2.57
N ILE A 195 -17.20 16.77 2.06
CA ILE A 195 -15.92 16.48 2.70
C ILE A 195 -14.80 16.37 1.67
N SER A 196 -13.62 16.91 1.99
CA SER A 196 -12.40 16.72 1.22
C SER A 196 -11.21 16.55 2.15
N ILE A 197 -10.22 15.75 1.76
CA ILE A 197 -9.07 15.42 2.60
C ILE A 197 -7.81 15.69 1.82
N ARG A 198 -6.85 16.36 2.47
CA ARG A 198 -5.49 16.49 1.95
C ARG A 198 -4.47 16.39 3.07
N GLY A 199 -3.58 15.40 2.96
CA GLY A 199 -2.52 15.19 3.94
C GLY A 199 -3.10 14.96 5.33
N LYS A 200 -2.89 15.92 6.25
CA LYS A 200 -3.40 15.86 7.62
C LYS A 200 -4.67 16.69 7.85
N SER A 201 -5.19 17.37 6.83
CA SER A 201 -6.34 18.26 6.92
C SER A 201 -7.59 17.62 6.33
N ILE A 202 -8.73 17.80 7.02
CA ILE A 202 -10.07 17.40 6.63
C ILE A 202 -10.90 18.68 6.51
N PHE A 203 -11.41 18.96 5.32
CA PHE A 203 -12.27 20.09 5.03
C PHE A 203 -13.73 19.63 4.99
N VAL A 204 -14.61 20.34 5.68
CA VAL A 204 -16.04 20.04 5.74
C VAL A 204 -16.84 21.26 5.31
N ALA A 205 -17.74 21.09 4.35
CA ALA A 205 -18.69 22.11 3.93
C ALA A 205 -19.91 22.04 4.84
N ASP A 206 -20.11 23.09 5.62
CA ASP A 206 -21.27 23.27 6.46
C ASP A 206 -22.33 24.05 5.70
N TYR A 207 -23.28 23.33 5.11
CA TYR A 207 -24.28 23.88 4.20
C TYR A 207 -25.17 24.91 4.87
N ALA A 208 -25.67 24.60 6.08
CA ALA A 208 -26.57 25.50 6.79
C ALA A 208 -25.82 26.69 7.41
N GLY A 209 -24.57 26.48 7.83
CA GLY A 209 -23.76 27.50 8.47
C GLY A 209 -23.02 28.45 7.52
N ASP A 210 -23.14 28.27 6.20
CA ASP A 210 -22.46 29.00 5.12
C ASP A 210 -20.93 29.09 5.29
N LYS A 211 -20.32 28.01 5.79
CA LYS A 211 -18.90 27.97 6.18
C LYS A 211 -18.21 26.70 5.69
N ILE A 212 -16.89 26.81 5.54
CA ILE A 212 -15.99 25.66 5.43
C ILE A 212 -15.16 25.57 6.70
N TYR A 213 -15.11 24.38 7.28
CA TYR A 213 -14.26 24.07 8.43
C TYR A 213 -13.08 23.20 8.03
N GLU A 214 -11.93 23.43 8.66
CA GLU A 214 -10.74 22.58 8.57
C GLU A 214 -10.48 21.92 9.93
N PHE A 215 -10.26 20.61 9.90
CA PHE A 215 -9.85 19.78 11.04
C PHE A 215 -8.58 19.02 10.72
N ASP A 216 -7.84 18.61 11.74
CA ASP A 216 -6.78 17.62 11.57
C ASP A 216 -7.37 16.19 11.50
N THR A 217 -6.55 15.21 11.11
CA THR A 217 -6.94 13.78 11.06
C THR A 217 -7.22 13.13 12.42
N ARG A 218 -7.12 13.88 13.52
CA ARG A 218 -7.56 13.50 14.88
C ARG A 218 -8.87 14.20 15.28
N GLY A 219 -9.45 15.02 14.39
CA GLY A 219 -10.68 15.78 14.63
C GLY A 219 -10.49 17.09 15.39
N THR A 220 -9.25 17.54 15.55
CA THR A 220 -8.94 18.83 16.18
C THR A 220 -9.25 19.95 15.22
N TYR A 221 -10.00 20.96 15.66
CA TYR A 221 -10.25 22.15 14.85
C TYR A 221 -8.94 22.86 14.50
N VAL A 222 -8.79 23.22 13.23
CA VAL A 222 -7.61 23.93 12.70
C VAL A 222 -7.99 25.35 12.29
N ASN A 223 -9.02 25.50 11.44
CA ASN A 223 -9.41 26.79 10.89
C ASN A 223 -10.87 26.77 10.39
N ARG A 224 -11.44 27.95 10.11
CA ARG A 224 -12.70 28.11 9.37
C ARG A 224 -12.64 29.34 8.48
N PHE A 225 -13.36 29.31 7.37
CA PHE A 225 -13.54 30.46 6.50
C PHE A 225 -14.92 30.41 5.84
N GLY A 226 -15.35 31.56 5.32
CA GLY A 226 -16.71 31.75 4.82
C GLY A 226 -17.63 32.48 5.78
N SER A 227 -18.57 33.21 5.19
CA SER A 227 -19.76 33.75 5.85
C SER A 227 -20.90 33.84 4.84
N THR A 228 -22.14 34.02 5.31
CA THR A 228 -23.30 34.19 4.43
C THR A 228 -23.12 35.41 3.52
N GLY A 229 -23.21 35.22 2.20
CA GLY A 229 -23.16 36.33 1.25
C GLY A 229 -22.84 35.91 -0.18
N LYS A 230 -22.70 36.92 -1.05
CA LYS A 230 -22.37 36.76 -2.48
C LYS A 230 -20.96 37.24 -2.84
N ASP A 231 -20.28 37.94 -1.94
CA ASP A 231 -18.92 38.40 -2.21
C ASP A 231 -17.94 37.22 -2.32
N PRO A 232 -16.78 37.38 -2.98
CA PRO A 232 -15.74 36.35 -3.01
C PRO A 232 -15.33 35.94 -1.59
N GLY A 233 -15.25 34.63 -1.35
CA GLY A 233 -14.96 34.05 -0.03
C GLY A 233 -16.17 33.91 0.88
N ASN A 234 -17.33 34.50 0.54
CA ASN A 234 -18.61 34.25 1.19
C ASN A 234 -19.42 33.20 0.43
N PHE A 235 -20.32 32.50 1.12
CA PHE A 235 -21.08 31.38 0.57
C PHE A 235 -22.57 31.52 0.84
N HIS A 236 -23.36 30.78 0.06
CA HIS A 236 -24.74 30.47 0.37
C HIS A 236 -25.00 28.98 0.05
N GLY A 237 -25.06 28.14 1.07
CA GLY A 237 -25.18 26.69 0.94
C GLY A 237 -23.98 26.04 0.26
N PRO A 238 -22.74 26.16 0.80
CA PRO A 238 -21.60 25.45 0.24
C PRO A 238 -21.87 23.93 0.27
N ALA A 239 -21.65 23.26 -0.86
CA ALA A 239 -22.03 21.85 -1.03
C ALA A 239 -20.83 20.93 -1.29
N GLY A 240 -20.33 20.89 -2.54
CA GLY A 240 -19.22 20.03 -2.91
C GLY A 240 -17.87 20.67 -2.61
N LEU A 241 -16.91 19.83 -2.19
CA LEU A 241 -15.52 20.22 -1.96
C LEU A 241 -14.56 19.36 -2.77
N TYR A 242 -13.50 19.98 -3.28
CA TYR A 242 -12.35 19.27 -3.81
C TYR A 242 -11.06 20.02 -3.56
N PHE A 243 -10.18 19.44 -2.74
CA PHE A 243 -8.85 19.97 -2.51
C PHE A 243 -7.84 19.31 -3.48
N THR A 244 -7.22 20.09 -4.36
CA THR A 244 -6.30 19.57 -5.37
C THR A 244 -4.91 19.28 -4.80
N LYS A 245 -4.01 18.65 -5.57
CA LYS A 245 -2.61 18.43 -5.15
C LYS A 245 -1.76 19.71 -5.21
N GLU A 246 -2.18 20.70 -5.97
CA GLU A 246 -1.42 21.94 -6.22
C GLU A 246 -1.58 22.95 -5.08
N GLY A 247 -2.68 22.90 -4.32
CA GLY A 247 -2.88 23.81 -3.18
C GLY A 247 -4.24 24.45 -3.09
N PHE A 248 -5.13 24.13 -4.03
CA PHE A 248 -6.39 24.86 -4.20
C PHE A 248 -7.57 24.08 -3.66
N LEU A 249 -8.49 24.79 -3.03
CA LEU A 249 -9.77 24.25 -2.62
C LEU A 249 -10.85 24.78 -3.57
N TYR A 250 -11.55 23.88 -4.25
CA TYR A 250 -12.74 24.23 -5.02
C TYR A 250 -13.98 23.96 -4.18
N VAL A 251 -14.87 24.95 -4.12
CA VAL A 251 -16.12 24.92 -3.38
C VAL A 251 -17.28 25.17 -4.32
N SER A 252 -18.23 24.25 -4.40
CA SER A 252 -19.51 24.53 -5.06
C SER A 252 -20.39 25.35 -4.13
N ASP A 253 -20.58 26.62 -4.48
CA ASP A 253 -21.40 27.58 -3.76
C ASP A 253 -22.83 27.49 -4.32
N MET A 254 -23.58 26.50 -3.82
CA MET A 254 -24.80 25.99 -4.46
C MET A 254 -25.87 27.07 -4.61
N GLY A 255 -26.11 27.85 -3.55
CA GLY A 255 -27.13 28.90 -3.51
C GLY A 255 -26.78 30.11 -4.38
N ASN A 256 -25.49 30.39 -4.58
CA ASN A 256 -25.00 31.46 -5.44
C ASN A 256 -24.75 31.03 -6.89
N ASN A 257 -25.01 29.76 -7.24
CA ASN A 257 -24.88 29.23 -8.60
C ASN A 257 -23.48 29.39 -9.20
N ARG A 258 -22.44 29.17 -8.40
CA ARG A 258 -21.03 29.30 -8.83
C ARG A 258 -20.14 28.24 -8.17
N VAL A 259 -18.93 28.11 -8.69
CA VAL A 259 -17.83 27.44 -8.00
C VAL A 259 -16.81 28.51 -7.62
N GLN A 260 -16.27 28.44 -6.40
CA GLN A 260 -15.16 29.29 -5.97
C GLN A 260 -13.88 28.48 -5.83
N LYS A 261 -12.79 28.98 -6.41
CA LYS A 261 -11.42 28.48 -6.21
C LYS A 261 -10.76 29.31 -5.14
N LEU A 262 -10.30 28.66 -4.09
CA LEU A 262 -9.68 29.28 -2.92
C LEU A 262 -8.24 28.81 -2.76
N SER A 263 -7.43 29.64 -2.10
CA SER A 263 -6.13 29.23 -1.58
C SER A 263 -6.30 28.21 -0.44
N ARG A 264 -5.19 27.61 0.00
CA ARG A 264 -5.20 26.70 1.16
C ARG A 264 -5.72 27.36 2.44
N THR A 265 -5.52 28.67 2.60
CA THR A 265 -5.95 29.42 3.78
C THR A 265 -7.37 29.96 3.68
N GLY A 266 -8.06 29.69 2.56
CA GLY A 266 -9.45 30.13 2.33
C GLY A 266 -9.57 31.47 1.60
N GLU A 267 -8.46 32.05 1.12
CA GLU A 267 -8.52 33.30 0.35
C GLU A 267 -9.15 33.05 -1.03
N PRO A 268 -10.13 33.86 -1.46
CA PRO A 268 -10.74 33.70 -2.77
C PRO A 268 -9.77 34.07 -3.88
N LEU A 269 -9.62 33.18 -4.86
CA LEU A 269 -8.75 33.37 -6.02
C LEU A 269 -9.54 33.57 -7.31
N GLN A 270 -10.66 32.87 -7.47
CA GLN A 270 -11.44 32.90 -8.71
C GLN A 270 -12.88 32.39 -8.52
N GLU A 271 -13.80 32.94 -9.30
CA GLU A 271 -15.16 32.41 -9.48
C GLU A 271 -15.29 31.72 -10.85
N ILE A 272 -15.94 30.57 -10.88
CA ILE A 272 -16.06 29.70 -12.05
C ILE A 272 -17.53 29.38 -12.30
N GLY A 273 -17.94 29.43 -13.56
CA GLY A 273 -19.27 29.01 -14.00
C GLY A 273 -20.42 29.95 -13.64
N VAL A 274 -20.13 31.21 -13.30
CA VAL A 274 -21.16 32.25 -13.06
C VAL A 274 -22.02 32.42 -14.31
N GLY A 275 -23.34 32.34 -14.15
CA GLY A 275 -24.30 32.40 -15.27
C GLY A 275 -24.40 31.13 -16.12
N ILE A 276 -23.53 30.14 -15.89
CA ILE A 276 -23.55 28.83 -16.57
C ILE A 276 -24.15 27.76 -15.68
N LEU A 277 -23.78 27.76 -14.40
CA LEU A 277 -24.20 26.76 -13.42
C LEU A 277 -25.54 27.13 -12.76
N LYS A 278 -26.25 26.12 -12.26
CA LYS A 278 -27.45 26.27 -11.43
C LYS A 278 -27.45 25.22 -10.33
N GLN A 279 -27.37 25.65 -9.08
CA GLN A 279 -27.24 24.78 -7.91
C GLN A 279 -26.11 23.73 -8.05
N PRO A 280 -24.86 24.15 -8.35
CA PRO A 280 -23.76 23.21 -8.45
C PRO A 280 -23.59 22.46 -7.12
N ALA A 281 -23.39 21.14 -7.21
CA ALA A 281 -23.27 20.26 -6.06
C ALA A 281 -21.87 19.63 -6.02
N GLY A 282 -21.74 18.34 -6.36
CA GLY A 282 -20.46 17.65 -6.38
C GLY A 282 -19.46 18.26 -7.37
N ILE A 283 -18.18 18.23 -6.98
CA ILE A 283 -17.06 18.71 -7.79
C ILE A 283 -15.89 17.73 -7.66
N LYS A 284 -15.21 17.46 -8.78
CA LYS A 284 -13.96 16.68 -8.85
C LYS A 284 -13.06 17.22 -9.96
N VAL A 285 -11.76 17.14 -9.76
CA VAL A 285 -10.76 17.47 -10.79
C VAL A 285 -10.03 16.18 -11.18
N ASN A 286 -9.84 15.96 -12.48
CA ASN A 286 -9.09 14.80 -12.95
C ASN A 286 -7.57 15.11 -13.06
N ASN A 287 -6.78 14.10 -13.45
CA ASN A 287 -5.32 14.26 -13.58
C ASN A 287 -4.87 15.23 -14.68
N ARG A 288 -5.77 15.68 -15.57
CA ARG A 288 -5.49 16.71 -16.59
C ARG A 288 -5.82 18.13 -16.12
N GLY A 289 -6.33 18.27 -14.89
CA GLY A 289 -6.80 19.56 -14.37
C GLY A 289 -8.20 19.96 -14.83
N GLU A 290 -8.94 19.06 -15.52
CA GLU A 290 -10.32 19.34 -15.92
C GLU A 290 -11.24 19.23 -14.70
N ILE A 291 -12.07 20.26 -14.49
CA ILE A 291 -12.98 20.41 -13.35
C ILE A 291 -14.37 19.93 -13.75
N PHE A 292 -14.82 18.83 -13.18
CA PHE A 292 -16.15 18.26 -13.40
C PHE A 292 -17.09 18.71 -12.27
N VAL A 293 -18.23 19.29 -12.63
CA VAL A 293 -19.23 19.80 -11.71
C VAL A 293 -20.58 19.13 -11.99
N ALA A 294 -21.21 18.60 -10.95
CA ALA A 294 -22.61 18.18 -11.00
C ALA A 294 -23.51 19.42 -10.95
N ASP A 295 -24.08 19.78 -12.10
CA ASP A 295 -24.89 20.97 -12.27
C ASP A 295 -26.36 20.68 -11.91
N ARG A 296 -26.60 20.69 -10.59
CA ARG A 296 -27.84 20.40 -9.85
C ARG A 296 -29.11 20.64 -10.63
N GLY A 297 -29.38 21.93 -10.75
CA GLY A 297 -30.63 22.49 -11.25
C GLY A 297 -30.81 22.32 -12.75
N ASN A 298 -29.71 22.14 -13.50
CA ASN A 298 -29.74 21.92 -14.96
C ASN A 298 -29.68 20.44 -15.34
N LYS A 299 -29.51 19.51 -14.38
CA LYS A 299 -29.54 18.06 -14.59
C LYS A 299 -28.49 17.56 -15.59
N ARG A 300 -27.28 18.09 -15.50
CA ARG A 300 -26.14 17.74 -16.36
C ARG A 300 -24.85 17.70 -15.56
N LEU A 301 -23.77 17.24 -16.18
CA LEU A 301 -22.43 17.60 -15.74
C LEU A 301 -21.88 18.72 -16.63
N VAL A 302 -21.09 19.61 -16.04
CA VAL A 302 -20.33 20.63 -16.76
C VAL A 302 -18.85 20.42 -16.48
N VAL A 303 -18.02 20.58 -17.51
CA VAL A 303 -16.57 20.45 -17.43
C VAL A 303 -15.92 21.78 -17.77
N PHE A 304 -15.01 22.23 -16.91
CA PHE A 304 -14.15 23.38 -17.12
C PHE A 304 -12.68 22.95 -17.22
N ASP A 305 -11.82 23.78 -17.77
CA ASP A 305 -10.37 23.59 -17.67
C ASP A 305 -9.83 24.09 -16.31
N HIS A 306 -8.52 23.95 -16.11
CA HIS A 306 -7.83 24.39 -14.90
C HIS A 306 -7.82 25.93 -14.68
N GLU A 307 -8.11 26.70 -15.73
CA GLU A 307 -8.25 28.16 -15.73
C GLU A 307 -9.70 28.58 -15.49
N GLY A 308 -10.65 27.64 -15.40
CA GLY A 308 -12.07 27.91 -15.17
C GLY A 308 -12.87 28.24 -16.44
N ASN A 309 -12.31 28.05 -17.63
CA ASN A 309 -13.04 28.23 -18.89
C ASN A 309 -13.96 27.04 -19.14
N PHE A 310 -15.17 27.29 -19.66
CA PHE A 310 -16.10 26.24 -20.03
C PHE A 310 -15.55 25.39 -21.17
N LEU A 311 -15.52 24.07 -20.99
CA LEU A 311 -15.10 23.13 -22.04
C LEU A 311 -16.29 22.45 -22.70
N LYS A 312 -17.14 21.80 -21.91
CA LYS A 312 -18.26 21.00 -22.43
C LYS A 312 -19.31 20.68 -21.35
N GLU A 313 -20.49 20.31 -21.81
CA GLU A 313 -21.50 19.64 -21.00
C GLU A 313 -21.56 18.14 -21.31
N ILE A 314 -21.94 17.34 -20.33
CA ILE A 314 -22.17 15.90 -20.45
C ILE A 314 -23.59 15.64 -19.96
N ASN A 315 -24.46 15.26 -20.88
CA ASN A 315 -25.89 15.06 -20.64
C ASN A 315 -26.23 13.58 -20.50
N ASN A 316 -27.22 13.29 -19.67
CA ASN A 316 -27.89 11.99 -19.59
C ASN A 316 -29.39 12.24 -19.37
N PRO A 317 -30.29 11.79 -20.27
CA PRO A 317 -31.73 11.98 -20.13
C PRO A 317 -32.33 11.42 -18.83
N SER A 318 -31.66 10.45 -18.21
CA SER A 318 -32.08 9.81 -16.97
C SER A 318 -31.72 10.63 -15.73
N PHE A 319 -30.87 11.66 -15.84
CA PHE A 319 -30.56 12.53 -14.71
C PHE A 319 -31.79 13.28 -14.21
N LYS A 320 -31.91 13.31 -12.89
CA LYS A 320 -32.99 13.99 -12.18
C LYS A 320 -32.42 15.03 -11.23
N ARG A 321 -31.45 14.63 -10.41
CA ARG A 321 -30.79 15.42 -9.35
C ARG A 321 -29.35 14.90 -9.14
N PRO A 322 -28.43 15.08 -10.11
CA PRO A 322 -27.05 14.64 -9.95
C PRO A 322 -26.38 15.41 -8.80
N ARG A 323 -26.04 14.72 -7.71
CA ARG A 323 -25.60 15.36 -6.45
C ARG A 323 -24.11 15.30 -6.25
N ASN A 324 -23.49 14.15 -6.50
CA ASN A 324 -22.06 13.95 -6.27
C ASN A 324 -21.44 13.21 -7.47
N LEU A 325 -20.12 13.28 -7.59
CA LEU A 325 -19.38 12.51 -8.57
C LEU A 325 -18.02 12.09 -8.03
N SER A 326 -17.50 10.99 -8.56
CA SER A 326 -16.14 10.53 -8.35
C SER A 326 -15.50 10.12 -9.67
N ILE A 327 -14.19 10.28 -9.76
CA ILE A 327 -13.42 9.96 -10.97
C ILE A 327 -12.46 8.83 -10.62
N LYS A 328 -12.54 7.73 -11.37
CA LYS A 328 -11.61 6.61 -11.26
C LYS A 328 -11.16 6.21 -12.66
N ASP A 329 -9.87 6.27 -12.89
CA ASP A 329 -9.25 6.07 -14.20
C ASP A 329 -9.92 6.97 -15.25
N ASN A 330 -10.57 6.39 -16.26
CA ASN A 330 -11.29 7.12 -17.31
C ASN A 330 -12.80 7.21 -17.06
N LYS A 331 -13.29 6.78 -15.90
CA LYS A 331 -14.72 6.71 -15.57
C LYS A 331 -15.12 7.81 -14.59
N VAL A 332 -16.23 8.47 -14.89
CA VAL A 332 -16.90 9.40 -13.98
C VAL A 332 -18.15 8.71 -13.46
N VAL A 333 -18.18 8.46 -12.15
CA VAL A 333 -19.35 7.87 -11.48
C VAL A 333 -20.14 8.98 -10.82
N VAL A 334 -21.40 9.13 -11.21
CA VAL A 334 -22.32 10.17 -10.75
C VAL A 334 -23.34 9.55 -9.83
N ALA A 335 -23.52 10.13 -8.65
CA ALA A 335 -24.61 9.81 -7.74
C ALA A 335 -25.77 10.78 -7.97
N ASP A 336 -26.91 10.26 -8.38
CA ASP A 336 -28.17 10.98 -8.51
C ASP A 336 -29.10 10.64 -7.34
N GLU A 337 -29.63 11.67 -6.67
CA GLU A 337 -30.45 11.52 -5.45
C GLU A 337 -31.69 10.64 -5.68
N THR A 338 -32.17 10.52 -6.91
CA THR A 338 -33.45 9.86 -7.22
C THR A 338 -33.35 8.78 -8.28
N ALA A 339 -32.27 8.78 -9.06
CA ALA A 339 -32.10 7.86 -10.18
C ALA A 339 -30.90 6.91 -10.01
N GLY A 340 -30.23 6.91 -8.85
CA GLY A 340 -29.18 5.94 -8.54
C GLY A 340 -27.80 6.36 -9.04
N LEU A 341 -27.01 5.40 -9.52
CA LEU A 341 -25.63 5.64 -9.94
C LEU A 341 -25.48 5.49 -11.45
N PHE A 342 -24.81 6.46 -12.07
CA PHE A 342 -24.47 6.45 -13.49
C PHE A 342 -22.96 6.46 -13.67
N ILE A 343 -22.46 5.63 -14.58
CA ILE A 343 -21.03 5.54 -14.89
C ILE A 343 -20.86 6.01 -16.33
N TYR A 344 -20.12 7.10 -16.50
CA TYR A 344 -19.72 7.63 -17.81
C TYR A 344 -18.28 7.23 -18.11
N ASP A 345 -18.04 6.54 -19.22
CA ASP A 345 -16.69 6.29 -19.72
C ASP A 345 -16.25 7.44 -20.62
N SER A 346 -15.19 8.17 -20.24
CA SER A 346 -14.76 9.35 -20.97
C SER A 346 -14.04 9.07 -22.29
N ILE A 347 -13.61 7.82 -22.54
CA ILE A 347 -12.98 7.40 -23.79
C ILE A 347 -14.03 6.98 -24.79
N SER A 348 -14.86 5.98 -24.43
CA SER A 348 -15.90 5.46 -25.32
C SER A 348 -17.12 6.38 -25.40
N LYS A 349 -17.24 7.33 -24.47
CA LYS A 349 -18.38 8.25 -24.32
C LYS A 349 -19.71 7.53 -24.10
N THR A 350 -19.68 6.37 -23.45
CA THR A 350 -20.87 5.57 -23.15
C THR A 350 -21.29 5.67 -21.68
N TRP A 351 -22.57 5.38 -21.43
CA TRP A 351 -23.15 5.31 -20.10
C TRP A 351 -23.44 3.85 -19.70
N SER A 352 -23.24 3.53 -18.43
CA SER A 352 -23.82 2.35 -17.79
C SER A 352 -24.47 2.72 -16.46
N GLY A 353 -25.53 1.99 -16.08
CA GLY A 353 -26.21 2.16 -14.79
C GLY A 353 -25.65 1.21 -13.73
N PHE A 354 -25.78 1.62 -12.47
CA PHE A 354 -25.52 0.78 -11.29
C PHE A 354 -26.70 0.98 -10.32
N ASP A 355 -27.88 0.53 -10.73
CA ASP A 355 -29.14 0.84 -10.03
C ASP A 355 -29.46 -0.17 -8.92
N ASN A 356 -29.03 -1.41 -9.12
CA ASN A 356 -29.25 -2.50 -8.20
C ASN A 356 -27.99 -3.36 -8.03
N PHE A 357 -27.93 -4.05 -6.91
CA PHE A 357 -26.86 -4.99 -6.59
C PHE A 357 -27.41 -6.16 -5.79
N LYS A 358 -26.68 -7.27 -5.77
CA LYS A 358 -27.01 -8.40 -4.90
C LYS A 358 -26.22 -8.31 -3.61
N ASP A 359 -26.90 -8.38 -2.48
CA ASP A 359 -26.26 -8.42 -1.17
C ASP A 359 -25.62 -9.79 -0.89
N SER A 360 -25.02 -9.95 0.29
CA SER A 360 -24.40 -11.22 0.71
C SER A 360 -25.37 -12.39 0.83
N LYS A 361 -26.69 -12.14 0.87
CA LYS A 361 -27.76 -13.14 0.84
C LYS A 361 -28.31 -13.34 -0.58
N ASN A 362 -27.59 -12.85 -1.60
CA ASN A 362 -27.98 -12.88 -3.01
C ASN A 362 -29.32 -12.17 -3.29
N THR A 363 -29.78 -11.30 -2.38
CA THR A 363 -31.01 -10.55 -2.52
C THR A 363 -30.74 -9.30 -3.33
N VAL A 364 -31.55 -9.03 -4.36
CA VAL A 364 -31.45 -7.81 -5.15
C VAL A 364 -31.89 -6.63 -4.29
N ARG A 365 -31.03 -5.61 -4.19
CA ARG A 365 -31.23 -4.36 -3.46
C ARG A 365 -31.09 -3.19 -4.41
N ASN A 366 -31.88 -2.16 -4.16
CA ASN A 366 -31.71 -0.84 -4.76
C ASN A 366 -31.26 0.12 -3.66
N PHE A 367 -30.54 1.18 -4.04
CA PHE A 367 -30.32 2.33 -3.14
C PHE A 367 -31.65 3.03 -2.88
N ASP A 368 -31.84 3.59 -1.68
CA ASP A 368 -32.98 4.47 -1.43
C ASP A 368 -32.67 5.89 -1.92
N GLN A 369 -31.46 6.38 -1.61
CA GLN A 369 -30.96 7.65 -2.10
C GLN A 369 -29.44 7.61 -2.17
N ALA A 370 -28.89 7.33 -3.36
CA ALA A 370 -27.45 7.34 -3.60
C ALA A 370 -26.96 8.79 -3.61
N PHE A 371 -26.29 9.21 -2.54
CA PHE A 371 -26.03 10.63 -2.29
C PHE A 371 -24.56 11.01 -2.52
N SER A 372 -23.65 10.07 -2.29
CA SER A 372 -22.22 10.23 -2.58
C SER A 372 -21.57 8.90 -2.95
N VAL A 373 -20.49 8.97 -3.72
CA VAL A 373 -19.67 7.84 -4.13
C VAL A 373 -18.19 8.18 -3.97
N ALA A 374 -17.41 7.25 -3.40
CA ALA A 374 -15.96 7.37 -3.27
C ALA A 374 -15.27 6.06 -3.64
N PHE A 375 -14.00 6.17 -4.05
CA PHE A 375 -13.15 5.02 -4.32
C PHE A 375 -11.89 5.07 -3.47
N ASP A 376 -11.38 3.91 -3.09
CA ASP A 376 -10.05 3.79 -2.50
C ASP A 376 -8.98 3.39 -3.54
N TYR A 377 -7.75 3.22 -3.06
CA TYR A 377 -6.61 2.82 -3.89
C TYR A 377 -6.67 1.35 -4.37
N THR A 378 -7.47 0.48 -3.73
CA THR A 378 -7.69 -0.90 -4.21
C THR A 378 -8.77 -0.94 -5.27
N GLY A 379 -9.45 0.19 -5.51
CA GLY A 379 -10.51 0.33 -6.46
C GLY A 379 -11.87 -0.08 -5.93
N SER A 380 -12.00 -0.32 -4.62
CA SER A 380 -13.29 -0.52 -3.95
C SER A 380 -14.11 0.75 -3.97
N MET A 381 -15.43 0.58 -4.08
CA MET A 381 -16.41 1.67 -4.18
C MET A 381 -17.24 1.73 -2.90
N PHE A 382 -17.44 2.93 -2.39
CA PHE A 382 -18.29 3.21 -1.24
C PHE A 382 -19.41 4.14 -1.69
N VAL A 383 -20.65 3.80 -1.36
CA VAL A 383 -21.84 4.57 -1.74
C VAL A 383 -22.61 4.94 -0.48
N ALA A 384 -22.88 6.22 -0.30
CA ALA A 384 -23.72 6.70 0.78
C ALA A 384 -25.20 6.55 0.41
N ASP A 385 -25.89 5.63 1.09
CA ASP A 385 -27.34 5.43 0.96
C ASP A 385 -28.02 6.27 2.05
N PHE A 386 -28.32 7.52 1.70
CA PHE A 386 -28.58 8.61 2.64
C PHE A 386 -29.76 8.33 3.57
N ASN A 387 -30.92 7.99 3.02
CA ASN A 387 -32.13 7.72 3.79
C ASN A 387 -32.09 6.39 4.56
N ARG A 388 -31.21 5.46 4.18
CA ARG A 388 -31.00 4.21 4.93
C ARG A 388 -29.91 4.32 5.99
N HIS A 389 -29.33 5.50 6.17
CA HIS A 389 -28.32 5.78 7.19
C HIS A 389 -27.14 4.81 7.13
N ARG A 390 -26.69 4.44 5.93
CA ARG A 390 -25.66 3.41 5.76
C ARG A 390 -24.76 3.66 4.56
N ILE A 391 -23.60 3.03 4.59
CA ILE A 391 -22.68 2.97 3.44
C ILE A 391 -22.72 1.58 2.83
N GLU A 392 -22.93 1.50 1.52
CA GLU A 392 -22.78 0.28 0.76
C GLU A 392 -21.37 0.19 0.19
N SER A 393 -20.67 -0.89 0.49
CA SER A 393 -19.29 -1.11 0.07
C SER A 393 -19.22 -2.22 -0.98
N PHE A 394 -18.51 -1.95 -2.06
CA PHE A 394 -18.24 -2.88 -3.16
C PHE A 394 -16.74 -3.02 -3.33
N SER A 395 -16.28 -4.21 -3.69
CA SER A 395 -14.85 -4.45 -3.95
C SER A 395 -14.67 -5.21 -5.25
N PRO A 396 -13.52 -5.04 -5.94
CA PRO A 396 -13.21 -5.85 -7.11
C PRO A 396 -13.29 -7.34 -6.77
N LYS A 397 -13.99 -8.13 -7.60
CA LYS A 397 -14.16 -9.58 -7.40
C LYS A 397 -12.83 -10.28 -7.13
N GLY A 398 -11.80 -9.91 -7.91
CA GLY A 398 -10.46 -10.49 -7.79
C GLY A 398 -9.88 -10.36 -6.39
N GLN A 399 -10.18 -9.28 -5.67
CA GLN A 399 -9.75 -9.05 -4.29
C GLN A 399 -10.53 -9.95 -3.31
N LEU A 400 -11.87 -9.99 -3.43
CA LEU A 400 -12.72 -10.76 -2.51
C LEU A 400 -12.50 -12.28 -2.62
N SER A 401 -12.07 -12.76 -3.79
CA SER A 401 -11.85 -14.18 -4.05
C SER A 401 -10.38 -14.60 -3.99
N SER A 402 -9.47 -13.73 -3.57
CA SER A 402 -8.03 -14.04 -3.50
C SER A 402 -7.48 -13.86 -2.10
N ASN A 403 -6.55 -14.74 -1.74
CA ASN A 403 -5.74 -14.60 -0.54
C ASN A 403 -4.77 -13.43 -0.69
N LEU A 404 -4.40 -12.82 0.43
CA LEU A 404 -3.31 -11.85 0.49
C LEU A 404 -1.98 -12.59 0.37
N ASP A 405 -1.07 -12.02 -0.41
CA ASP A 405 0.32 -12.42 -0.44
C ASP A 405 1.04 -11.78 0.75
N LEU A 406 1.10 -12.53 1.86
CA LEU A 406 1.81 -12.12 3.06
C LEU A 406 3.25 -12.64 3.00
N ILE A 407 4.22 -11.75 3.19
CA ILE A 407 5.64 -12.04 3.02
C ILE A 407 6.37 -11.56 4.28
N VAL A 408 6.97 -12.47 5.05
CA VAL A 408 7.89 -12.08 6.12
C VAL A 408 9.28 -11.94 5.50
N GLU A 409 9.78 -10.72 5.38
CA GLU A 409 11.13 -10.50 4.85
C GLU A 409 12.20 -10.90 5.87
N ARG A 410 11.94 -10.63 7.16
CA ARG A 410 12.92 -10.81 8.23
C ARG A 410 12.26 -11.08 9.57
N THR A 411 12.89 -11.96 10.35
CA THR A 411 12.62 -12.15 11.78
C THR A 411 13.81 -11.64 12.59
N ILE A 412 13.55 -10.66 13.46
CA ILE A 412 14.54 -10.01 14.33
C ILE A 412 14.35 -10.56 15.74
N SER A 413 15.36 -11.27 16.24
CA SER A 413 15.36 -11.91 17.57
C SER A 413 16.53 -11.45 18.45
N SER A 414 17.20 -10.35 18.11
CA SER A 414 18.33 -9.81 18.88
C SER A 414 17.94 -9.32 20.28
N ASP A 415 16.68 -8.88 20.43
CA ASP A 415 16.13 -8.34 21.68
C ASP A 415 15.29 -9.39 22.44
N TYR A 416 15.62 -10.68 22.25
CA TYR A 416 14.92 -11.80 22.88
C TYR A 416 14.69 -11.58 24.39
N PRO A 417 13.47 -11.83 24.92
CA PRO A 417 12.34 -12.55 24.30
C PRO A 417 11.46 -11.71 23.36
N ASP A 418 11.76 -10.43 23.12
CA ASP A 418 10.97 -9.62 22.21
C ASP A 418 11.39 -9.90 20.76
N ILE A 419 10.44 -10.40 19.97
CA ILE A 419 10.63 -10.77 18.57
C ILE A 419 9.91 -9.76 17.68
N SER A 420 10.58 -9.30 16.63
CA SER A 420 9.98 -8.41 15.64
C SER A 420 10.02 -9.01 14.24
N LEU A 421 8.89 -8.94 13.53
CA LEU A 421 8.72 -9.40 12.16
C LEU A 421 8.60 -8.19 11.24
N VAL A 422 9.48 -8.11 10.24
CA VAL A 422 9.35 -7.16 9.12
C VAL A 422 8.63 -7.89 8.00
N LEU A 423 7.40 -7.46 7.69
CA LEU A 423 6.57 -8.15 6.71
C LEU A 423 5.87 -7.22 5.73
N HIS A 424 5.44 -7.74 4.60
CA HIS A 424 4.66 -7.02 3.60
C HIS A 424 3.38 -7.81 3.31
N ALA A 425 2.26 -7.10 3.16
CA ALA A 425 1.02 -7.65 2.62
C ALA A 425 0.80 -7.06 1.23
N LYS A 426 0.68 -7.92 0.22
CA LYS A 426 0.39 -7.55 -1.16
C LYS A 426 -0.91 -8.23 -1.61
N ASP A 427 -1.61 -7.60 -2.54
CA ASP A 427 -2.67 -8.29 -3.26
C ASP A 427 -2.07 -9.30 -4.27
N ARG A 428 -2.92 -10.07 -4.94
CA ARG A 428 -2.46 -11.07 -5.92
C ARG A 428 -1.74 -10.49 -7.13
N HIS A 429 -1.85 -9.18 -7.37
CA HIS A 429 -1.15 -8.47 -8.44
C HIS A 429 0.21 -7.93 -7.96
N GLY A 430 0.56 -8.12 -6.68
CA GLY A 430 1.78 -7.59 -6.09
C GLY A 430 1.66 -6.13 -5.65
N VAL A 431 0.46 -5.56 -5.60
CA VAL A 431 0.25 -4.19 -5.12
C VAL A 431 0.20 -4.18 -3.59
N PRO A 432 0.96 -3.30 -2.91
CA PRO A 432 0.92 -3.17 -1.46
C PRO A 432 -0.48 -2.90 -0.90
N VAL A 433 -0.86 -3.67 0.12
CA VAL A 433 -2.07 -3.44 0.91
C VAL A 433 -1.74 -2.59 2.12
N LYS A 434 -2.35 -1.41 2.17
CA LYS A 434 -2.14 -0.36 3.18
C LYS A 434 -3.16 -0.44 4.30
N ALA A 435 -2.76 0.10 5.46
CA ALA A 435 -3.61 0.34 6.63
C ALA A 435 -4.35 -0.89 7.17
N ILE A 436 -3.73 -2.07 7.12
CA ILE A 436 -4.25 -3.25 7.83
C ILE A 436 -4.26 -2.94 9.33
N PRO A 437 -5.42 -3.02 10.02
CA PRO A 437 -5.52 -2.73 11.44
C PRO A 437 -4.69 -3.71 12.28
N ARG A 438 -4.18 -3.24 13.43
CA ARG A 438 -3.45 -4.08 14.38
C ARG A 438 -4.21 -5.36 14.74
N ASP A 439 -5.50 -5.24 15.03
CA ASP A 439 -6.34 -6.36 15.48
C ASP A 439 -6.71 -7.32 14.32
N SER A 440 -6.31 -6.99 13.10
CA SER A 440 -6.41 -7.88 11.93
C SER A 440 -5.15 -8.73 11.71
N PHE A 441 -4.14 -8.58 12.57
CA PHE A 441 -2.97 -9.47 12.61
C PHE A 441 -3.09 -10.47 13.76
N ARG A 442 -2.69 -11.72 13.49
CA ARG A 442 -2.53 -12.77 14.50
C ARG A 442 -1.16 -13.42 14.34
N ILE A 443 -0.51 -13.70 15.46
CA ILE A 443 0.78 -14.40 15.48
C ILE A 443 0.60 -15.69 16.26
N TYR A 444 1.08 -16.79 15.70
CA TYR A 444 1.10 -18.10 16.32
C TYR A 444 2.55 -18.54 16.50
N GLU A 445 2.98 -18.75 17.75
CA GLU A 445 4.28 -19.30 18.12
C GLU A 445 4.07 -20.75 18.51
N MET A 446 4.70 -21.71 17.83
CA MET A 446 4.44 -23.15 18.07
C MET A 446 2.93 -23.47 18.06
N ASP A 447 2.19 -22.96 17.06
CA ASP A 447 0.74 -23.04 16.93
C ASP A 447 -0.10 -22.37 18.05
N ASN A 448 0.56 -21.74 19.03
CA ASN A 448 -0.11 -21.03 20.12
C ASN A 448 -0.26 -19.53 19.80
N LEU A 449 -1.47 -19.01 19.96
CA LEU A 449 -1.74 -17.59 19.75
C LEU A 449 -0.88 -16.74 20.71
N SER A 450 -0.03 -15.90 20.12
CA SER A 450 0.85 -14.96 20.79
C SER A 450 0.29 -13.55 20.68
N PRO A 451 0.00 -12.87 21.81
CA PRO A 451 -0.45 -11.49 21.80
C PRO A 451 0.59 -10.57 21.16
N LEU A 452 0.14 -9.75 20.21
CA LEU A 452 0.94 -8.65 19.69
C LEU A 452 1.24 -7.65 20.81
N ILE A 453 2.51 -7.37 21.05
CA ILE A 453 2.93 -6.29 21.94
C ILE A 453 3.00 -4.96 21.19
N GLY A 454 3.19 -4.98 19.86
CA GLY A 454 3.23 -3.76 19.05
C GLY A 454 2.98 -3.99 17.55
N LEU A 455 2.38 -2.98 16.92
CA LEU A 455 2.45 -2.76 15.47
C LEU A 455 3.00 -1.34 15.29
N THR A 456 4.18 -1.23 14.67
CA THR A 456 4.84 0.08 14.57
C THR A 456 4.20 0.96 13.52
N ASP A 457 3.95 2.23 13.85
CA ASP A 457 3.56 3.23 12.86
C ASP A 457 4.73 3.54 11.93
N MET A 458 4.63 3.08 10.69
CA MET A 458 5.63 3.29 9.65
C MET A 458 5.78 4.75 9.22
N LYS A 459 4.85 5.65 9.58
CA LYS A 459 4.97 7.08 9.28
C LYS A 459 6.27 7.69 9.84
N LYS A 460 6.76 7.20 10.99
CA LYS A 460 8.02 7.65 11.61
C LYS A 460 9.29 7.18 10.88
N TYR A 461 9.17 6.21 9.98
CA TYR A 461 10.27 5.78 9.12
C TYR A 461 10.11 6.36 7.71
N ASN A 462 8.88 6.63 7.28
CA ASN A 462 8.60 7.26 6.00
C ASN A 462 9.01 8.74 5.90
N ASN A 463 9.60 9.32 6.95
CA ASN A 463 10.16 10.67 6.96
C ASN A 463 11.68 10.71 6.66
N ARG A 464 12.31 9.56 6.42
CA ARG A 464 13.73 9.41 6.08
C ARG A 464 13.90 8.64 4.77
N VAL A 465 15.08 8.69 4.14
CA VAL A 465 15.41 7.86 2.97
C VAL A 465 16.74 7.15 3.14
N SER A 466 16.83 5.94 2.59
CA SER A 466 18.10 5.22 2.43
C SER A 466 18.39 5.03 0.94
N VAL A 467 19.50 5.58 0.45
CA VAL A 467 19.81 5.59 -0.98
C VAL A 467 21.19 5.01 -1.26
N SER A 468 21.25 4.09 -2.22
CA SER A 468 22.51 3.61 -2.78
C SER A 468 22.75 4.30 -4.12
N ILE A 469 23.69 5.24 -4.15
CA ILE A 469 24.18 5.80 -5.41
C ILE A 469 25.16 4.80 -6.01
N ILE A 470 25.01 4.47 -7.28
CA ILE A 470 25.90 3.55 -8.00
C ILE A 470 26.44 4.32 -9.19
N ALA A 471 27.74 4.61 -9.19
CA ALA A 471 28.38 5.32 -10.27
C ALA A 471 29.25 4.36 -11.09
N GLU A 472 28.99 4.30 -12.39
CA GLU A 472 29.83 3.61 -13.35
C GLU A 472 31.26 4.15 -13.30
N ASN A 473 32.24 3.24 -13.23
CA ASN A 473 33.65 3.57 -13.08
C ASN A 473 34.31 3.77 -14.45
N SER A 474 33.81 4.68 -15.30
CA SER A 474 34.30 4.84 -16.68
C SER A 474 34.88 6.23 -16.98
N GLN A 475 35.66 6.32 -18.05
CA GLN A 475 36.27 7.60 -18.48
C GLN A 475 35.19 8.64 -18.82
N ILE A 476 34.09 8.22 -19.45
CA ILE A 476 32.98 9.11 -19.83
C ILE A 476 32.34 9.74 -18.59
N VAL A 477 32.14 8.95 -17.53
CA VAL A 477 31.62 9.45 -16.25
C VAL A 477 32.62 10.40 -15.58
N SER A 478 33.93 10.11 -15.68
CA SER A 478 35.00 10.96 -15.14
C SER A 478 35.00 12.33 -15.83
N ASP A 479 35.00 12.34 -17.16
CA ASP A 479 35.04 13.56 -17.99
C ASP A 479 33.77 14.40 -17.81
N SER A 480 32.64 13.75 -17.50
CA SER A 480 31.33 14.39 -17.34
C SER A 480 31.00 14.77 -15.89
N TYR A 481 31.98 14.77 -14.98
CA TYR A 481 31.76 15.02 -13.54
C TYR A 481 30.96 16.32 -13.29
N ALA A 482 31.28 17.41 -13.98
CA ALA A 482 30.59 18.70 -13.78
C ALA A 482 29.07 18.59 -14.08
N THR A 483 28.69 17.82 -15.10
CA THR A 483 27.29 17.56 -15.45
C THR A 483 26.61 16.69 -14.39
N ILE A 484 27.28 15.64 -13.93
CA ILE A 484 26.78 14.72 -12.91
C ILE A 484 26.59 15.46 -11.58
N GLU A 485 27.58 16.24 -11.16
CA GLU A 485 27.53 17.04 -9.95
C GLU A 485 26.33 18.00 -10.00
N LYS A 486 26.16 18.72 -11.11
CA LYS A 486 25.01 19.62 -11.29
C LYS A 486 23.67 18.87 -11.19
N ALA A 487 23.61 17.64 -11.69
CA ALA A 487 22.39 16.84 -11.67
C ALA A 487 22.05 16.26 -10.29
N ILE A 488 23.05 15.78 -9.53
CA ILE A 488 22.84 15.09 -8.25
C ILE A 488 22.83 16.05 -7.05
N ARG A 489 23.51 17.21 -7.16
CA ARG A 489 23.66 18.19 -6.07
C ARG A 489 22.32 18.66 -5.47
N PRO A 490 21.24 18.92 -6.23
CA PRO A 490 19.94 19.25 -5.66
C PRO A 490 19.46 18.17 -4.67
N PHE A 491 19.49 16.90 -5.08
CA PHE A 491 19.12 15.77 -4.22
C PHE A 491 20.00 15.68 -2.97
N LEU A 492 21.33 15.82 -3.10
CA LEU A 492 22.26 15.77 -1.96
C LEU A 492 22.11 16.95 -0.99
N SER A 493 21.66 18.11 -1.49
CA SER A 493 21.42 19.30 -0.66
C SER A 493 20.18 19.17 0.23
N GLU A 494 19.29 18.21 -0.07
CA GLU A 494 18.06 17.93 0.67
C GLU A 494 18.20 16.75 1.67
N ILE A 495 19.43 16.27 1.92
CA ILE A 495 19.70 15.20 2.89
C ILE A 495 19.30 15.66 4.30
N ARG A 496 18.45 14.87 4.96
CA ARG A 496 17.98 15.08 6.33
C ARG A 496 18.85 14.33 7.33
N THR A 497 18.71 14.66 8.62
CA THR A 497 19.48 14.03 9.71
C THR A 497 19.31 12.51 9.78
N GLU A 498 18.12 12.01 9.46
CA GLU A 498 17.76 10.59 9.51
C GLU A 498 18.07 9.83 8.22
N ASP A 499 18.45 10.54 7.15
CA ASP A 499 18.75 9.94 5.85
C ASP A 499 20.12 9.25 5.86
N LYS A 500 20.26 8.23 5.03
CA LYS A 500 21.53 7.52 4.84
C LYS A 500 21.79 7.32 3.36
N ILE A 501 22.97 7.73 2.90
CA ILE A 501 23.40 7.58 1.51
C ILE A 501 24.73 6.85 1.46
N GLN A 502 24.80 5.84 0.61
CA GLN A 502 26.06 5.19 0.25
C GLN A 502 26.40 5.47 -1.22
N LEU A 503 27.68 5.33 -1.56
CA LEU A 503 28.18 5.37 -2.93
C LEU A 503 28.94 4.08 -3.24
N LEU A 504 28.46 3.36 -4.24
CA LEU A 504 29.13 2.22 -4.85
C LEU A 504 29.75 2.63 -6.19
N ARG A 505 30.91 2.07 -6.50
CA ARG A 505 31.58 2.17 -7.80
C ARG A 505 31.44 0.88 -8.56
N SER A 506 31.07 1.01 -9.84
CA SER A 506 30.89 -0.11 -10.74
C SER A 506 32.02 -0.19 -11.76
N GLY A 507 33.07 -0.94 -11.43
CA GLY A 507 34.14 -1.34 -12.34
C GLY A 507 34.11 -2.84 -12.58
N ARG A 508 35.28 -3.49 -12.70
CA ARG A 508 35.40 -4.95 -12.73
C ARG A 508 34.84 -5.60 -11.46
N ASP A 509 35.04 -4.92 -10.34
CA ASP A 509 34.40 -5.23 -9.07
C ASP A 509 33.58 -4.06 -8.55
N THR A 510 32.63 -4.38 -7.67
CA THR A 510 31.86 -3.36 -6.97
C THR A 510 32.59 -2.92 -5.71
N GLN A 511 32.93 -1.64 -5.61
CA GLN A 511 33.62 -1.08 -4.44
C GLN A 511 32.73 -0.09 -3.69
N THR A 512 32.78 -0.11 -2.36
CA THR A 512 32.08 0.88 -1.53
C THR A 512 32.98 2.10 -1.36
N ALA A 513 32.74 3.15 -2.15
CA ALA A 513 33.53 4.38 -2.11
C ALA A 513 33.10 5.33 -0.97
N TYR A 514 31.85 5.24 -0.54
CA TYR A 514 31.33 5.92 0.64
C TYR A 514 30.31 4.99 1.33
N PRO A 515 30.54 4.53 2.57
CA PRO A 515 29.55 3.76 3.31
C PRO A 515 28.34 4.63 3.67
N PHE A 516 27.24 4.03 4.14
CA PHE A 516 26.05 4.78 4.55
C PHE A 516 26.38 5.93 5.52
N GLY A 517 26.23 7.15 5.03
CA GLY A 517 26.46 8.40 5.75
C GLY A 517 25.61 9.53 5.20
N LYS A 518 26.01 10.79 5.45
CA LYS A 518 25.19 11.98 5.13
C LYS A 518 25.98 13.20 4.65
N SER A 519 27.29 13.07 4.48
CA SER A 519 28.14 14.20 4.11
C SER A 519 28.10 14.42 2.61
N MET A 520 27.38 15.45 2.15
CA MET A 520 27.36 15.84 0.73
C MET A 520 28.77 16.08 0.19
N TYR A 521 29.65 16.72 0.98
CA TYR A 521 31.03 16.97 0.58
C TYR A 521 31.79 15.66 0.33
N ASP A 522 31.72 14.70 1.25
CA ASP A 522 32.43 13.42 1.10
C ASP A 522 31.83 12.57 -0.03
N ILE A 523 30.51 12.61 -0.23
CA ILE A 523 29.85 11.94 -1.35
C ILE A 523 30.32 12.53 -2.68
N LEU A 524 30.34 13.87 -2.82
CA LEU A 524 30.79 14.54 -4.04
C LEU A 524 32.30 14.35 -4.28
N LYS A 525 33.10 14.33 -3.22
CA LYS A 525 34.53 14.00 -3.28
C LYS A 525 34.74 12.57 -3.75
N ALA A 526 34.00 11.61 -3.17
CA ALA A 526 34.04 10.21 -3.56
C ALA A 526 33.53 10.00 -4.98
N LEU A 527 32.57 10.81 -5.47
CA LEU A 527 32.09 10.84 -6.86
C LEU A 527 33.13 11.39 -7.86
N ARG A 528 34.01 12.30 -7.43
CA ARG A 528 35.06 12.88 -8.26
C ARG A 528 36.31 12.01 -8.34
N SER A 529 36.71 11.41 -7.22
CA SER A 529 37.99 10.74 -7.07
C SER A 529 37.88 9.23 -7.33
N PHE A 530 38.26 8.80 -8.53
CA PHE A 530 38.32 7.38 -8.91
C PHE A 530 39.31 7.14 -10.06
N SER A 531 39.68 5.89 -10.26
CA SER A 531 40.47 5.43 -11.41
C SER A 531 39.52 4.74 -12.41
N PRO A 532 39.34 5.30 -13.63
CA PRO A 532 38.48 4.69 -14.64
C PRO A 532 38.89 3.27 -15.02
N GLU A 533 37.90 2.43 -15.31
CA GLU A 533 38.03 1.06 -15.81
C GLU A 533 37.19 0.89 -17.08
N GLU A 534 37.59 -0.03 -17.96
CA GLU A 534 36.87 -0.24 -19.24
C GLU A 534 35.64 -1.16 -19.12
N GLU A 535 35.63 -2.07 -18.14
CA GLU A 535 34.56 -3.05 -17.96
C GLU A 535 33.75 -2.78 -16.69
N SER A 536 32.59 -2.15 -16.85
CA SER A 536 31.65 -1.93 -15.76
C SER A 536 30.70 -3.11 -15.60
N GLN A 537 30.63 -3.68 -14.39
CA GLN A 537 29.64 -4.69 -14.02
C GLN A 537 28.44 -4.06 -13.31
N ILE A 538 27.73 -3.16 -13.99
CA ILE A 538 26.62 -2.39 -13.40
C ILE A 538 25.55 -3.29 -12.78
N GLY A 539 25.23 -4.45 -13.38
CA GLY A 539 24.28 -5.41 -12.85
C GLY A 539 24.70 -6.01 -11.51
N LYS A 540 25.99 -6.32 -11.32
CA LYS A 540 26.55 -6.76 -10.03
C LYS A 540 26.45 -5.66 -8.98
N SER A 541 26.75 -4.41 -9.37
CA SER A 541 26.65 -3.27 -8.47
C SER A 541 25.21 -2.95 -8.08
N LEU A 542 24.26 -3.06 -9.01
CA LEU A 542 22.82 -2.93 -8.76
C LEU A 542 22.37 -4.00 -7.75
N GLN A 543 22.73 -5.27 -7.97
CA GLN A 543 22.42 -6.37 -7.04
C GLN A 543 22.95 -6.08 -5.62
N LYS A 544 24.20 -5.61 -5.50
CA LYS A 544 24.80 -5.24 -4.22
C LYS A 544 24.07 -4.05 -3.57
N GLY A 545 23.78 -3.00 -4.33
CA GLY A 545 23.06 -1.83 -3.83
C GLY A 545 21.66 -2.16 -3.29
N ILE A 546 20.93 -3.07 -3.95
CA ILE A 546 19.64 -3.59 -3.45
C ILE A 546 19.87 -4.32 -2.12
N THR A 547 20.87 -5.19 -2.07
CA THR A 547 21.22 -6.00 -0.88
C THR A 547 21.54 -5.12 0.33
N ASP A 548 22.39 -4.10 0.15
CA ASP A 548 22.80 -3.18 1.23
C ASP A 548 21.62 -2.38 1.79
N LEU A 549 20.54 -2.22 1.02
CA LEU A 549 19.33 -1.50 1.42
C LEU A 549 18.30 -2.38 2.13
N LEU A 550 18.41 -3.72 2.11
CA LEU A 550 17.39 -4.62 2.67
C LEU A 550 17.12 -4.38 4.16
N ASP A 551 18.18 -4.00 4.88
CA ASP A 551 18.13 -3.76 6.32
C ASP A 551 17.58 -2.38 6.72
N SER A 552 17.44 -1.47 5.75
CA SER A 552 16.95 -0.12 6.02
C SER A 552 15.42 -0.10 6.14
N LEU A 553 14.90 0.69 7.07
CA LEU A 553 13.47 1.01 7.20
C LEU A 553 13.18 2.40 6.61
N GLY A 554 12.00 2.56 6.02
CA GLY A 554 11.62 3.77 5.28
C GLY A 554 11.92 3.66 3.79
N PRO A 555 11.59 4.68 2.98
CA PRO A 555 11.83 4.70 1.54
C PRO A 555 13.27 4.36 1.20
N ARG A 556 13.42 3.44 0.24
CA ARG A 556 14.72 2.96 -0.26
C ARG A 556 14.78 3.22 -1.75
N ALA A 557 15.95 3.57 -2.28
CA ALA A 557 16.11 3.76 -3.71
C ALA A 557 17.55 3.54 -4.17
N ILE A 558 17.70 3.24 -5.46
CA ILE A 558 18.98 3.27 -6.15
C ILE A 558 19.00 4.47 -7.09
N ILE A 559 20.12 5.21 -7.10
CA ILE A 559 20.42 6.19 -8.15
C ILE A 559 21.66 5.70 -8.90
N ALA A 560 21.45 5.16 -10.09
CA ALA A 560 22.52 4.69 -10.96
C ALA A 560 22.96 5.83 -11.92
N ILE A 561 24.24 6.16 -11.91
CA ILE A 561 24.88 7.14 -12.79
C ILE A 561 25.69 6.37 -13.81
N VAL A 562 25.28 6.45 -15.07
CA VAL A 562 25.81 5.61 -16.15
C VAL A 562 26.15 6.45 -17.39
N SER A 563 27.13 6.00 -18.16
CA SER A 563 27.53 6.66 -19.41
C SER A 563 26.51 6.43 -20.53
N GLY A 564 25.79 5.29 -20.49
CA GLY A 564 24.94 4.83 -21.59
C GLY A 564 25.71 4.05 -22.67
N LYS A 565 27.05 3.99 -22.59
CA LYS A 565 27.86 3.19 -23.49
C LYS A 565 27.65 1.71 -23.21
N ASP A 566 27.56 0.92 -24.28
CA ASP A 566 27.44 -0.53 -24.16
C ASP A 566 28.67 -1.16 -23.52
N SER A 567 28.42 -1.99 -22.50
CA SER A 567 29.44 -2.81 -21.87
C SER A 567 29.02 -4.27 -21.90
N LYS A 568 29.84 -5.12 -22.53
CA LYS A 568 29.60 -6.56 -22.60
C LYS A 568 29.55 -7.22 -21.22
N ALA A 569 30.17 -6.61 -20.20
CA ALA A 569 30.22 -7.11 -18.83
C ALA A 569 29.02 -6.68 -17.97
N ALA A 570 28.21 -5.71 -18.41
CA ALA A 570 27.19 -5.03 -17.61
C ALA A 570 26.22 -5.99 -16.89
N PHE A 571 25.78 -7.06 -17.56
CA PHE A 571 24.74 -7.97 -17.07
C PHE A 571 25.10 -9.46 -17.23
N THR A 572 26.40 -9.78 -17.29
CA THR A 572 26.87 -11.18 -17.43
C THR A 572 26.61 -12.01 -16.18
N GLN A 573 26.83 -11.42 -15.00
CA GLN A 573 26.62 -12.13 -13.72
C GLN A 573 25.15 -12.12 -13.28
N PHE A 574 24.44 -11.01 -13.51
CA PHE A 574 23.03 -10.84 -13.16
C PHE A 574 22.29 -10.24 -14.34
N SER A 575 21.32 -10.97 -14.86
CA SER A 575 20.48 -10.49 -15.98
C SER A 575 19.59 -9.32 -15.54
N PRO A 576 19.15 -8.46 -16.48
CA PRO A 576 18.23 -7.37 -16.16
C PRO A 576 16.95 -7.84 -15.48
N THR A 577 16.37 -8.95 -15.97
CA THR A 577 15.18 -9.57 -15.40
C THR A 577 15.39 -9.97 -13.93
N LYS A 578 16.56 -10.49 -13.58
CA LYS A 578 16.89 -10.86 -12.20
C LYS A 578 16.96 -9.63 -11.29
N ILE A 579 17.62 -8.56 -11.74
CA ILE A 579 17.71 -7.30 -11.00
C ILE A 579 16.32 -6.68 -10.79
N ILE A 580 15.50 -6.67 -11.85
CA ILE A 580 14.11 -6.18 -11.78
C ILE A 580 13.32 -6.97 -10.74
N ARG A 581 13.35 -8.31 -10.80
CA ARG A 581 12.61 -9.16 -9.87
C ARG A 581 13.08 -8.95 -8.43
N PHE A 582 14.40 -8.87 -8.21
CA PHE A 582 14.95 -8.65 -6.87
C PHE A 582 14.55 -7.28 -6.30
N ALA A 583 14.66 -6.23 -7.10
CA ALA A 583 14.24 -4.88 -6.73
C ALA A 583 12.72 -4.81 -6.44
N VAL A 584 11.90 -5.44 -7.27
CA VAL A 584 10.43 -5.51 -7.11
C VAL A 584 10.01 -6.32 -5.89
N SER A 585 10.71 -7.42 -5.56
CA SER A 585 10.45 -8.21 -4.36
C SER A 585 10.56 -7.37 -3.08
N HIS A 586 11.40 -6.33 -3.09
CA HIS A 586 11.67 -5.46 -1.94
C HIS A 586 11.19 -4.01 -2.13
N ASP A 587 10.42 -3.73 -3.19
CA ASP A 587 9.86 -2.41 -3.49
C ASP A 587 10.93 -1.29 -3.58
N ILE A 588 12.10 -1.61 -4.15
CA ILE A 588 13.23 -0.67 -4.31
C ILE A 588 13.25 -0.12 -5.75
N PRO A 589 12.81 1.12 -6.00
CA PRO A 589 12.91 1.75 -7.31
C PRO A 589 14.35 2.05 -7.70
N ILE A 590 14.65 1.90 -8.99
CA ILE A 590 15.95 2.20 -9.59
C ILE A 590 15.82 3.40 -10.53
N TYR A 591 16.50 4.49 -10.19
CA TYR A 591 16.58 5.69 -11.01
C TYR A 591 17.89 5.70 -11.78
N PHE A 592 17.85 5.97 -13.08
CA PHE A 592 19.04 6.12 -13.91
C PHE A 592 19.25 7.58 -14.30
N LEU A 593 20.47 8.07 -14.09
CA LEU A 593 21.00 9.32 -14.63
C LEU A 593 22.03 8.95 -15.70
N CYS A 594 21.63 9.02 -16.96
CA CYS A 594 22.40 8.56 -18.10
C CYS A 594 22.99 9.74 -18.89
N LEU A 595 24.27 9.65 -19.31
CA LEU A 595 24.93 10.72 -20.07
C LEU A 595 24.63 10.71 -21.57
N GLY A 596 24.06 9.62 -22.11
CA GLY A 596 23.73 9.48 -23.54
C GLY A 596 22.44 8.68 -23.80
N GLU A 597 21.89 8.76 -25.03
CA GLU A 597 20.55 8.23 -25.35
C GLU A 597 20.50 7.01 -26.27
N ASN A 598 21.62 6.65 -26.91
CA ASN A 598 21.65 5.63 -27.96
C ASN A 598 22.55 4.44 -27.57
N GLY A 599 22.00 3.22 -27.54
CA GLY A 599 22.71 1.99 -27.23
C GLY A 599 21.78 0.86 -26.75
N GLU A 600 22.23 -0.39 -26.80
CA GLU A 600 21.45 -1.55 -26.32
C GLU A 600 21.29 -1.50 -24.78
N SER A 601 22.28 -0.97 -24.06
CA SER A 601 22.25 -0.84 -22.60
C SER A 601 21.25 0.22 -22.15
N VAL A 602 21.02 1.26 -22.94
CA VAL A 602 20.06 2.32 -22.62
C VAL A 602 18.62 1.78 -22.59
N SER A 603 18.26 0.90 -23.54
CA SER A 603 16.93 0.28 -23.54
C SER A 603 16.73 -0.61 -22.32
N VAL A 604 17.78 -1.35 -21.91
CA VAL A 604 17.79 -2.15 -20.68
C VAL A 604 17.63 -1.26 -19.44
N TYR A 605 18.35 -0.14 -19.34
CA TYR A 605 18.21 0.79 -18.20
C TYR A 605 16.80 1.40 -18.12
N LYS A 606 16.20 1.75 -19.26
CA LYS A 606 14.81 2.21 -19.33
C LYS A 606 13.84 1.14 -18.82
N GLU A 607 14.02 -0.10 -19.26
CA GLU A 607 13.20 -1.24 -18.80
C GLU A 607 13.33 -1.46 -17.29
N ILE A 608 14.56 -1.46 -16.75
CA ILE A 608 14.80 -1.62 -15.31
C ILE A 608 14.14 -0.49 -14.53
N ALA A 609 14.33 0.77 -14.95
CA ALA A 609 13.72 1.92 -14.30
C ALA A 609 12.19 1.81 -14.26
N GLU A 610 11.57 1.52 -15.42
CA GLU A 610 10.12 1.42 -15.55
C GLU A 610 9.54 0.29 -14.67
N LYS A 611 10.10 -0.92 -14.80
CA LYS A 611 9.57 -2.11 -14.09
C LYS A 611 9.82 -2.09 -12.59
N THR A 612 10.82 -1.36 -12.12
CA THR A 612 11.06 -1.15 -10.67
C THR A 612 10.30 0.07 -10.11
N GLY A 613 9.59 0.81 -10.97
CA GLY A 613 8.87 2.01 -10.58
C GLY A 613 9.76 3.24 -10.30
N GLY A 614 11.02 3.20 -10.75
CA GLY A 614 11.92 4.35 -10.82
C GLY A 614 11.74 5.16 -12.09
N LYS A 615 12.79 5.86 -12.53
CA LYS A 615 12.79 6.68 -13.75
C LYS A 615 14.14 6.69 -14.45
N PHE A 616 14.14 6.74 -15.77
CA PHE A 616 15.32 6.98 -16.58
C PHE A 616 15.37 8.46 -16.98
N LEU A 617 16.52 9.11 -16.79
CA LEU A 617 16.77 10.48 -17.21
C LEU A 617 18.07 10.57 -18.00
N THR A 618 18.03 11.24 -19.14
CA THR A 618 19.24 11.69 -19.84
C THR A 618 19.69 13.01 -19.24
N ILE A 619 20.89 13.06 -18.65
CA ILE A 619 21.42 14.26 -18.00
C ILE A 619 22.38 15.02 -18.93
N PRO A 620 22.24 16.36 -19.04
CA PRO A 620 21.33 17.23 -18.29
C PRO A 620 19.87 17.15 -18.79
N SER A 621 18.89 17.04 -17.87
CA SER A 621 17.46 16.82 -18.20
C SER A 621 16.60 18.08 -18.07
N GLY A 622 17.18 19.25 -18.36
CA GLY A 622 16.47 20.54 -18.27
C GLY A 622 16.01 20.91 -16.85
N GLY A 623 16.58 20.30 -15.81
CA GLY A 623 16.19 20.50 -14.41
C GLY A 623 15.18 19.49 -13.88
N THR A 624 14.73 18.53 -14.69
CA THR A 624 13.81 17.46 -14.25
C THR A 624 14.42 16.63 -13.11
N GLU A 625 15.74 16.48 -13.11
CA GLU A 625 16.52 15.78 -12.08
C GLU A 625 16.37 16.37 -10.67
N LYS A 626 15.96 17.64 -10.54
CA LYS A 626 15.64 18.27 -9.24
C LYS A 626 14.49 17.56 -8.51
N ASN A 627 13.66 16.80 -9.23
CA ASN A 627 12.54 16.08 -8.64
C ASN A 627 12.91 14.72 -8.03
N LEU A 628 14.18 14.29 -8.09
CA LEU A 628 14.63 13.00 -7.55
C LEU A 628 14.17 12.78 -6.10
N ARG A 629 14.34 13.79 -5.23
CA ARG A 629 13.93 13.69 -3.83
C ARG A 629 12.43 13.44 -3.68
N SER A 630 11.62 14.24 -4.38
CA SER A 630 10.15 14.12 -4.37
C SER A 630 9.69 12.75 -4.89
N TRP A 631 10.34 12.23 -5.94
CA TRP A 631 10.02 10.90 -6.45
C TRP A 631 10.36 9.79 -5.44
N ILE A 632 11.51 9.87 -4.77
CA ILE A 632 11.91 8.88 -3.75
C ILE A 632 10.99 8.96 -2.54
N ASP A 633 10.69 10.16 -2.03
CA ASP A 633 9.77 10.35 -0.88
C ASP A 633 8.35 9.84 -1.20
N SER A 634 7.93 9.86 -2.47
CA SER A 634 6.64 9.30 -2.88
C SER A 634 6.57 7.76 -2.74
N LYS A 635 7.73 7.09 -2.70
CA LYS A 635 7.86 5.62 -2.58
C LYS A 635 7.96 5.22 -1.11
N LYS A 636 6.87 5.47 -0.38
CA LYS A 636 6.72 5.09 1.04
C LYS A 636 7.00 3.60 1.24
N ASP A 637 7.72 3.27 2.30
CA ASP A 637 7.83 1.91 2.82
C ASP A 637 6.48 1.45 3.39
N ARG A 638 5.98 0.34 2.83
CA ARG A 638 4.66 -0.23 3.11
C ARG A 638 4.72 -1.51 3.93
N ARG A 639 5.91 -1.88 4.41
CA ARG A 639 6.08 -3.03 5.31
C ARG A 639 5.47 -2.74 6.67
N TYR A 640 5.07 -3.78 7.38
CA TYR A 640 4.63 -3.72 8.76
C TYR A 640 5.74 -4.26 9.66
N LEU A 641 5.97 -3.60 10.79
CA LEU A 641 6.85 -4.09 11.84
C LEU A 641 5.98 -4.54 13.03
N LEU A 642 5.73 -5.84 13.10
CA LEU A 642 4.96 -6.48 14.16
C LEU A 642 5.90 -7.00 15.24
N SER A 643 5.54 -6.81 16.51
CA SER A 643 6.32 -7.33 17.62
C SER A 643 5.44 -8.17 18.55
N PHE A 644 5.99 -9.28 19.04
CA PHE A 644 5.40 -10.14 20.06
C PHE A 644 6.49 -10.60 21.03
N LYS A 645 6.09 -11.06 22.20
CA LYS A 645 7.01 -11.62 23.20
C LYS A 645 6.98 -13.14 23.14
N SER A 646 8.11 -13.76 22.87
CA SER A 646 8.26 -15.22 22.88
C SER A 646 7.99 -15.77 24.27
N ARG A 647 7.24 -16.87 24.35
CA ARG A 647 6.95 -17.59 25.60
C ARG A 647 7.85 -18.80 25.81
N ILE A 648 8.67 -19.12 24.83
CA ILE A 648 9.64 -20.20 24.94
C ILE A 648 10.66 -19.79 26.00
N ASN A 649 11.02 -20.68 26.90
CA ASN A 649 12.21 -20.55 27.74
C ASN A 649 13.23 -21.55 27.17
N PRO A 650 14.40 -21.11 26.69
CA PRO A 650 15.33 -22.01 26.04
C PRO A 650 16.01 -22.97 27.01
N ASP A 651 16.08 -22.66 28.31
CA ASP A 651 16.81 -23.46 29.31
C ASP A 651 18.24 -23.85 28.84
N GLY A 652 18.90 -22.96 28.09
CA GLY A 652 20.23 -23.18 27.51
C GLY A 652 20.28 -24.07 26.26
N MET A 653 19.14 -24.37 25.64
CA MET A 653 19.02 -25.15 24.42
C MET A 653 18.67 -24.26 23.22
N ASP A 654 19.34 -24.51 22.10
CA ASP A 654 19.03 -23.91 20.80
C ASP A 654 17.78 -24.55 20.19
N VAL A 655 16.60 -24.01 20.47
CA VAL A 655 15.32 -24.51 19.95
C VAL A 655 14.93 -23.68 18.72
N TYR A 656 14.57 -24.35 17.62
CA TYR A 656 13.94 -23.67 16.49
C TYR A 656 12.48 -23.40 16.85
N VAL A 657 12.04 -22.16 16.69
CA VAL A 657 10.69 -21.70 16.98
C VAL A 657 10.01 -21.26 15.69
N PRO A 658 9.10 -22.07 15.11
CA PRO A 658 8.26 -21.66 13.99
C PRO A 658 7.24 -20.63 14.45
N VAL A 659 7.00 -19.66 13.58
CA VAL A 659 6.07 -18.56 13.77
C VAL A 659 5.21 -18.44 12.52
N VAL A 660 3.89 -18.49 12.70
CA VAL A 660 2.93 -18.20 11.63
C VAL A 660 2.28 -16.86 11.90
N VAL A 661 2.32 -15.96 10.92
CA VAL A 661 1.59 -14.70 10.96
C VAL A 661 0.40 -14.78 10.00
N GLU A 662 -0.76 -14.35 10.48
CA GLU A 662 -1.98 -14.18 9.70
C GLU A 662 -2.33 -12.69 9.63
N ALA A 663 -2.77 -12.24 8.46
CA ALA A 663 -3.32 -10.92 8.25
C ALA A 663 -4.69 -11.02 7.57
N ILE A 664 -5.65 -10.21 8.01
CA ILE A 664 -6.98 -10.10 7.42
C ILE A 664 -7.17 -8.70 6.86
N PHE A 665 -7.53 -8.64 5.59
CA PHE A 665 -7.90 -7.42 4.90
C PHE A 665 -9.20 -7.66 4.15
N ARG A 666 -10.28 -7.12 4.67
CA ARG A 666 -11.65 -7.36 4.21
C ARG A 666 -12.01 -8.84 4.29
N ASN A 667 -12.41 -9.44 3.17
CA ASN A 667 -12.67 -10.88 3.06
C ASN A 667 -11.45 -11.69 2.61
N SER A 668 -10.30 -11.03 2.41
CA SER A 668 -9.05 -11.69 2.05
C SER A 668 -8.25 -11.99 3.31
N ASN A 669 -7.73 -13.21 3.43
CA ASN A 669 -6.76 -13.57 4.46
C ASN A 669 -5.41 -13.91 3.80
N GLY A 670 -4.33 -13.69 4.53
CA GLY A 670 -2.99 -14.12 4.14
C GLY A 670 -2.31 -14.75 5.33
N LYS A 671 -1.53 -15.80 5.09
CA LYS A 671 -0.68 -16.43 6.09
C LYS A 671 0.74 -16.52 5.55
N ALA A 672 1.71 -16.34 6.43
CA ALA A 672 3.11 -16.55 6.14
C ALA A 672 3.77 -17.28 7.31
N GLU A 673 4.69 -18.18 7.00
CA GLU A 673 5.52 -18.85 7.99
C GLU A 673 6.90 -18.19 8.04
N THR A 674 7.47 -18.15 9.24
CA THR A 674 8.85 -17.76 9.51
C THR A 674 9.32 -18.48 10.78
N GLY A 675 10.48 -18.13 11.30
CA GLY A 675 10.93 -18.63 12.59
C GLY A 675 12.24 -18.02 13.03
N PHE A 676 12.68 -18.42 14.21
CA PHE A 676 13.97 -18.04 14.78
C PHE A 676 14.52 -19.20 15.62
N PHE A 677 15.81 -19.13 15.96
CA PHE A 677 16.39 -19.97 17.01
C PHE A 677 16.47 -19.15 18.28
N THR A 678 16.17 -19.77 19.41
CA THR A 678 16.41 -19.16 20.72
C THR A 678 17.90 -18.80 20.89
N PRO A 679 18.23 -17.70 21.61
CA PRO A 679 19.61 -17.27 21.82
C PRO A 679 20.46 -18.26 22.62
#